data_AF-A0A0B0EKV3-F1
#
_entry.id   AF-A0A0B0EKV3-F1
#
_cell.length_a   1.000
_cell.length_b   1.000
_cell.length_c   1.000
_cell.angle_alpha   90.00
_cell.angle_beta   90.00
_cell.angle_gamma   90.00
#
_symmetry.space_group_name_H-M   'P 1'
#
loop_
_entity.id
_entity.type
_entity.pdbx_description
1 polymer ?
#
loop_
_entity_poly.entity_id
_entity_poly.type
_entity_poly.pdbx_seq_one_letter_code
_entity_poly.pdbx_strand_id
1 'polypeptide(L)'
;MNNLKNENGYVLVVIIGILTILSLMTITFATLSRIETRATRNYTDSVKCEKIAKAGLEHAIYVLRLDKFGTDTTAYDSDPPDFYDENYDWPGETWMPGGGDFSGTDYDNDGDTTTDSQWIYFPASASTADIRLPGNLRARYAVLITDDREARININVTGNKAGGGSHTSNEGWSTFEIDLSDLIEREAGNGITIANLIIDARHGTDILPGTTGNDDPGKIPDPQNDGIDNDGDSIVDEVLEDTDEPNEFNSIFPHGDDFPFGILSEAEIMGTSSYESKLEEQFTTGGISPEDQGAFKGYLTTYSADTILCPPYTLSTLNSNTSTTMLNINSLINNEVAYDDGGAYYTTDKKIQMIAEALTAGGVSSVESQQMAVNIIDFMDSNGTVTVYNDGSNTYYGIETTPYINEVEVNVSWSDSKFIELFNPYNSALNIAGWKITWDAGAKEIILDGPQIPAAPGYYLIDNDGEAGADQTDALINNLNEDGQKITLEDDSGNIVQVTTYGDASNLQSCQLNDPRPPWIWTNSLSTPGVQNNNFDPTVGNQWTPATWTSSFYIADKNRFPNKGYLCYIHTGAPWTNFAVDNSEVFEYITIIDPSMDGIDNDGDFGTDTYDTNGDGDIDANDTCDTSFQSGDFDGKEYRIPGLINVNTASSEVLQSLPNIDSTIGDAIDTPGNKPYTSIGDLVAKVPEITGAIGTKWDKEEALRSISNLITTRSNVFTVYVTAQVTEEDVSDPPNTQVFAEKRILAIVDRSVDPIKVRYFRWLVE
;
A
#
# COMPACT_ATOMS: atom_id res chain seq x y z
N MET A 1 99.92 3.33 57.73
CA MET A 1 99.06 2.20 58.17
C MET A 1 97.62 2.60 57.92
N ASN A 2 96.93 1.74 57.19
CA ASN A 2 95.68 1.95 56.46
C ASN A 2 94.48 2.42 57.30
N ASN A 3 93.75 3.41 56.78
CA ASN A 3 92.43 3.83 57.26
C ASN A 3 91.33 3.10 56.44
N LEU A 4 91.34 1.76 56.46
CA LEU A 4 90.49 0.87 55.63
C LEU A 4 89.12 0.53 56.27
N LYS A 5 88.55 1.38 57.15
CA LYS A 5 87.29 1.06 57.83
C LYS A 5 86.02 1.80 57.35
N ASN A 6 86.12 2.73 56.40
CA ASN A 6 84.96 3.48 55.89
C ASN A 6 84.60 3.24 54.41
N GLU A 7 85.34 2.43 53.65
CA GLU A 7 85.04 2.16 52.22
C GLU A 7 84.02 1.03 52.02
N ASN A 8 83.79 0.18 53.03
CA ASN A 8 82.86 -0.95 52.93
C ASN A 8 81.37 -0.55 53.06
N GLY A 9 81.07 0.64 53.59
CA GLY A 9 79.70 1.16 53.71
C GLY A 9 79.17 1.80 52.43
N TYR A 10 80.02 2.52 51.69
CA TYR A 10 79.65 3.16 50.42
C TYR A 10 79.34 2.13 49.33
N VAL A 11 80.15 1.07 49.22
CA VAL A 11 79.91 -0.05 48.31
C VAL A 11 78.57 -0.73 48.61
N LEU A 12 78.23 -0.91 49.90
CA LEU A 12 76.94 -1.47 50.30
C LEU A 12 75.76 -0.56 49.92
N VAL A 13 75.86 0.75 50.13
CA VAL A 13 74.81 1.72 49.75
C VAL A 13 74.62 1.76 48.23
N VAL A 14 75.71 1.73 47.45
CA VAL A 14 75.64 1.69 45.98
C VAL A 14 75.03 0.37 45.50
N ILE A 15 75.41 -0.77 46.08
CA ILE A 15 74.82 -2.08 45.76
C ILE A 15 73.33 -2.12 46.12
N ILE A 16 72.93 -1.62 47.28
CA ILE A 16 71.51 -1.53 47.67
C ILE A 16 70.77 -0.58 46.72
N GLY A 17 71.34 0.58 46.38
CA GLY A 17 70.77 1.51 45.41
C GLY A 17 70.52 0.85 44.05
N ILE A 18 71.53 0.15 43.51
CA ILE A 18 71.41 -0.59 42.26
C ILE A 18 70.38 -1.73 42.37
N LEU A 19 70.39 -2.50 43.45
CA LEU A 19 69.42 -3.59 43.67
C LEU A 19 67.99 -3.05 43.80
N THR A 20 67.78 -1.93 44.50
CA THR A 20 66.46 -1.31 44.63
C THR A 20 65.95 -0.82 43.27
N ILE A 21 66.80 -0.21 42.45
CA ILE A 21 66.45 0.20 41.09
C ILE A 21 66.11 -1.02 40.23
N LEU A 22 66.92 -2.08 40.26
CA LEU A 22 66.68 -3.32 39.51
C LEU A 22 65.40 -4.03 39.95
N SER A 23 65.13 -4.10 41.26
CA SER A 23 63.87 -4.65 41.78
C SER A 23 62.68 -3.81 41.34
N LEU A 24 62.78 -2.49 41.38
CA LEU A 24 61.71 -1.59 40.96
C LEU A 24 61.44 -1.73 39.46
N MET A 25 62.49 -1.79 38.62
CA MET A 25 62.38 -2.10 37.19
C MET A 25 61.73 -3.46 36.92
N THR A 26 62.11 -4.49 37.69
CA THR A 26 61.56 -5.84 37.55
C THR A 26 60.07 -5.89 37.89
N ILE A 27 59.67 -5.20 38.97
CA ILE A 27 58.26 -5.08 39.37
C ILE A 27 57.48 -4.32 38.31
N THR A 28 57.99 -3.18 37.83
CA THR A 28 57.30 -2.38 36.79
C THR A 28 57.15 -3.15 35.49
N PHE A 29 58.16 -3.92 35.08
CA PHE A 29 58.08 -4.76 33.89
C PHE A 29 57.03 -5.87 34.09
N ALA A 30 57.04 -6.56 35.24
CA ALA A 30 56.07 -7.59 35.54
C ALA A 30 54.62 -7.06 35.61
N THR A 31 54.41 -5.85 36.12
CA THR A 31 53.07 -5.24 36.15
C THR A 31 52.63 -4.80 34.76
N LEU A 32 53.53 -4.19 33.97
CA LEU A 32 53.23 -3.79 32.58
C LEU A 32 52.90 -5.01 31.73
N SER A 33 53.71 -6.07 31.78
CA SER A 33 53.43 -7.30 31.03
C SER A 33 52.10 -7.95 31.43
N ARG A 34 51.70 -7.87 32.71
CA ARG A 34 50.38 -8.35 33.16
C ARG A 34 49.24 -7.50 32.62
N ILE A 35 49.40 -6.18 32.59
CA ILE A 35 48.41 -5.25 32.03
C ILE A 35 48.29 -5.48 30.51
N GLU A 36 49.40 -5.56 29.78
CA GLU A 36 49.42 -5.85 28.34
C GLU A 36 48.79 -7.20 28.02
N THR A 37 49.09 -8.23 28.80
CA THR A 37 48.48 -9.56 28.61
C THR A 37 46.96 -9.52 28.85
N ARG A 38 46.49 -8.77 29.86
CA ARG A 38 45.05 -8.60 30.12
C ARG A 38 44.37 -7.78 29.01
N ALA A 39 44.97 -6.67 28.60
CA ALA A 39 44.45 -5.84 27.51
C ALA A 39 44.37 -6.63 26.19
N THR A 40 45.39 -7.43 25.87
CA THR A 40 45.41 -8.29 24.68
C THR A 40 44.30 -9.35 24.73
N ARG A 41 44.04 -9.94 25.90
CA ARG A 41 42.96 -10.92 26.09
C ARG A 41 41.59 -10.26 25.92
N ASN A 42 41.33 -9.15 26.61
CA ASN A 42 40.08 -8.41 26.49
C ASN A 42 39.80 -7.99 25.04
N TYR A 43 40.83 -7.51 24.32
CA TYR A 43 40.70 -7.18 22.90
C TYR A 43 40.37 -8.41 22.05
N THR A 44 41.06 -9.54 22.27
CA THR A 44 40.81 -10.77 21.53
C THR A 44 39.39 -11.30 21.78
N ASP A 45 38.91 -11.24 23.01
CA ASP A 45 37.57 -11.72 23.38
C ASP A 45 36.48 -10.77 22.87
N SER A 46 36.72 -9.46 22.87
CA SER A 46 35.85 -8.46 22.21
C SER A 46 35.72 -8.73 20.70
N VAL A 47 36.81 -8.98 19.99
CA VAL A 47 36.78 -9.32 18.55
C VAL A 47 36.01 -10.63 18.29
N LYS A 48 36.16 -11.65 19.14
CA LYS A 48 35.37 -12.88 19.02
C LYS A 48 33.88 -12.60 19.22
N CYS A 49 33.55 -11.83 20.25
CA CYS A 49 32.18 -11.44 20.57
C CYS A 49 31.55 -10.63 19.43
N GLU A 50 32.32 -9.76 18.78
CA GLU A 50 31.90 -9.03 17.56
C GLU A 50 31.53 -9.99 16.42
N LYS A 51 32.34 -11.03 16.18
CA LYS A 51 32.05 -12.04 15.15
C LYS A 51 30.82 -12.88 15.50
N ILE A 52 30.60 -13.17 16.77
CA ILE A 52 29.41 -13.88 17.25
C ILE A 52 28.16 -13.01 17.07
N ALA A 53 28.22 -11.73 17.43
CA ALA A 53 27.12 -10.81 17.23
C ALA A 53 26.75 -10.67 15.75
N LYS A 54 27.76 -10.58 14.87
CA LYS A 54 27.54 -10.60 13.41
C LYS A 54 26.91 -11.91 12.95
N ALA A 55 27.34 -13.06 13.46
CA ALA A 55 26.70 -14.34 13.12
C ALA A 55 25.23 -14.42 13.59
N GLY A 56 24.90 -13.83 14.75
CA GLY A 56 23.51 -13.70 15.21
C GLY A 56 22.68 -12.80 14.29
N LEU A 57 23.26 -11.69 13.81
CA LEU A 57 22.62 -10.82 12.82
C LEU A 57 22.39 -11.54 11.48
N GLU A 58 23.36 -12.29 10.97
CA GLU A 58 23.20 -13.10 9.75
C GLU A 58 22.12 -14.19 9.93
N HIS A 59 21.98 -14.75 11.14
CA HIS A 59 20.91 -15.70 11.44
C HIS A 59 19.53 -15.02 11.37
N ALA A 60 19.40 -13.81 11.90
CA ALA A 60 18.17 -13.02 11.81
C ALA A 60 17.83 -12.68 10.34
N ILE A 61 18.82 -12.20 9.57
CA ILE A 61 18.65 -11.90 8.13
C ILE A 61 18.21 -13.14 7.36
N TYR A 62 18.79 -14.31 7.66
CA TYR A 62 18.40 -15.56 7.02
C TYR A 62 16.94 -15.94 7.32
N VAL A 63 16.48 -15.76 8.56
CA VAL A 63 15.08 -16.02 8.93
C VAL A 63 14.14 -15.05 8.22
N LEU A 64 14.45 -13.74 8.18
CA LEU A 64 13.66 -12.77 7.42
C LEU A 64 13.61 -13.07 5.90
N ARG A 65 14.68 -13.66 5.35
CA ARG A 65 14.73 -14.12 3.97
C ARG A 65 13.84 -15.34 3.74
N LEU A 66 13.85 -16.30 4.66
CA LEU A 66 12.95 -17.45 4.61
C LEU A 66 11.49 -17.04 4.75
N ASP A 67 11.22 -16.00 5.53
CA ASP A 67 9.87 -15.48 5.71
C ASP A 67 9.31 -14.88 4.41
N LYS A 68 10.12 -14.16 3.63
CA LYS A 68 9.66 -13.57 2.36
C LYS A 68 9.69 -14.52 1.16
N PHE A 69 10.73 -15.36 1.07
CA PHE A 69 11.05 -16.16 -0.13
C PHE A 69 11.03 -17.67 0.09
N GLY A 70 10.53 -18.12 1.25
CA GLY A 70 10.55 -19.53 1.62
C GLY A 70 11.92 -20.18 1.39
N THR A 71 11.90 -21.35 0.76
CA THR A 71 13.12 -22.10 0.40
C THR A 71 13.67 -21.79 -0.99
N ASP A 72 13.00 -20.93 -1.75
CA ASP A 72 13.28 -20.65 -3.14
C ASP A 72 13.67 -19.16 -3.34
N THR A 73 13.38 -18.55 -4.48
CA THR A 73 13.65 -17.13 -4.76
C THR A 73 12.39 -16.33 -5.11
N THR A 74 11.22 -16.95 -5.01
CA THR A 74 9.94 -16.37 -5.36
C THR A 74 9.33 -15.78 -4.10
N ALA A 75 8.87 -14.54 -4.15
CA ALA A 75 8.23 -13.93 -3.00
C ALA A 75 6.76 -14.37 -2.93
N TYR A 76 6.26 -14.62 -1.72
CA TYR A 76 4.83 -14.79 -1.44
C TYR A 76 4.17 -15.95 -2.21
N ASP A 77 4.90 -17.02 -2.50
CA ASP A 77 4.42 -18.15 -3.30
C ASP A 77 3.88 -19.33 -2.46
N SER A 78 3.95 -19.20 -1.13
CA SER A 78 3.41 -20.17 -0.17
C SER A 78 4.03 -21.57 -0.31
N ASP A 79 5.31 -21.66 -0.64
CA ASP A 79 6.00 -22.92 -0.87
C ASP A 79 6.13 -23.78 0.42
N PRO A 80 5.80 -25.09 0.39
CA PRO A 80 5.96 -25.96 1.54
C PRO A 80 7.44 -26.24 1.86
N PRO A 81 7.80 -26.44 3.13
CA PRO A 81 6.91 -26.72 4.26
C PRO A 81 6.50 -25.46 5.05
N ASP A 82 5.20 -25.39 5.36
CA ASP A 82 4.37 -24.42 6.11
C ASP A 82 4.93 -23.81 7.44
N PHE A 83 6.24 -23.61 7.58
CA PHE A 83 6.87 -23.09 8.81
C PHE A 83 7.04 -21.57 8.82
N TYR A 84 6.88 -20.90 7.68
CA TYR A 84 6.97 -19.45 7.54
C TYR A 84 5.75 -18.96 6.77
N ASP A 85 5.15 -17.86 7.23
CA ASP A 85 3.97 -17.26 6.63
C ASP A 85 4.41 -16.05 5.82
N GLU A 86 4.37 -16.19 4.49
CA GLU A 86 4.97 -15.19 3.62
C GLU A 86 4.05 -13.96 3.46
N ASN A 87 2.75 -14.09 3.75
CA ASN A 87 1.75 -13.15 3.26
C ASN A 87 1.37 -12.03 4.25
N TYR A 88 1.79 -12.11 5.50
CA TYR A 88 1.56 -11.07 6.51
C TYR A 88 2.58 -11.18 7.65
N ASP A 89 2.78 -10.08 8.36
CA ASP A 89 3.62 -10.04 9.56
C ASP A 89 2.79 -9.67 10.77
N TRP A 90 2.93 -10.40 11.87
CA TRP A 90 2.25 -10.11 13.12
C TRP A 90 3.06 -10.59 14.33
N PRO A 91 2.82 -10.05 15.54
CA PRO A 91 3.67 -10.33 16.70
C PRO A 91 3.78 -11.80 17.11
N GLY A 92 2.85 -12.67 16.70
CA GLY A 92 2.88 -14.09 17.05
C GLY A 92 3.62 -14.99 16.05
N GLU A 93 4.30 -14.42 15.06
CA GLU A 93 5.20 -15.17 14.19
C GLU A 93 6.27 -15.92 14.98
N THR A 94 6.73 -17.06 14.45
CA THR A 94 7.67 -17.93 15.15
C THR A 94 9.01 -17.25 15.46
N TRP A 95 9.38 -16.25 14.66
CA TRP A 95 10.62 -15.48 14.77
C TRP A 95 10.44 -14.09 15.40
N MET A 96 9.20 -13.65 15.65
CA MET A 96 8.86 -12.39 16.32
C MET A 96 8.74 -12.57 17.84
N PRO A 97 8.59 -11.47 18.62
CA PRO A 97 8.55 -11.53 20.08
C PRO A 97 7.34 -12.33 20.58
N GLY A 98 7.61 -13.41 21.32
CA GLY A 98 6.61 -14.40 21.73
C GLY A 98 6.63 -15.70 20.90
N GLY A 99 7.34 -15.71 19.77
CA GLY A 99 7.59 -16.87 18.91
C GLY A 99 8.69 -17.82 19.42
N GLY A 100 8.81 -19.02 18.82
CA GLY A 100 9.71 -20.08 19.28
C GLY A 100 11.19 -19.97 18.90
N ASP A 101 11.54 -19.25 17.83
CA ASP A 101 12.89 -19.27 17.24
C ASP A 101 13.90 -18.44 18.04
N PHE A 102 13.46 -17.26 18.50
CA PHE A 102 14.29 -16.29 19.20
C PHE A 102 13.77 -15.92 20.59
N SER A 103 12.48 -16.04 20.83
CA SER A 103 11.89 -15.52 22.07
C SER A 103 12.19 -16.41 23.28
N GLY A 104 12.31 -15.79 24.45
CA GLY A 104 12.55 -16.50 25.69
C GLY A 104 12.59 -15.56 26.89
N THR A 105 12.92 -16.09 28.06
CA THR A 105 13.00 -15.32 29.30
C THR A 105 14.43 -15.12 29.80
N ASP A 106 15.42 -15.38 28.94
CA ASP A 106 16.83 -15.43 29.32
C ASP A 106 17.50 -14.05 29.32
N TYR A 107 17.08 -13.14 28.44
CA TYR A 107 17.68 -11.82 28.26
C TYR A 107 16.67 -10.79 27.76
N ASP A 108 16.92 -9.53 28.13
CA ASP A 108 16.18 -8.31 27.74
C ASP A 108 17.03 -7.59 26.68
N ASN A 109 16.67 -7.75 25.40
CA ASN A 109 17.50 -7.31 24.27
C ASN A 109 17.24 -5.85 23.91
N ASP A 110 16.02 -5.36 24.05
CA ASP A 110 15.61 -3.98 23.75
C ASP A 110 15.82 -3.02 24.94
N GLY A 111 15.96 -3.54 26.15
CA GLY A 111 16.18 -2.78 27.38
C GLY A 111 14.90 -2.28 28.06
N ASP A 112 13.73 -2.86 27.75
CA ASP A 112 12.42 -2.45 28.27
C ASP A 112 12.12 -2.97 29.70
N THR A 113 13.07 -3.70 30.30
CA THR A 113 13.00 -4.37 31.61
C THR A 113 12.23 -5.70 31.66
N THR A 114 11.69 -6.13 30.53
CA THR A 114 11.08 -7.45 30.30
C THR A 114 12.08 -8.32 29.56
N THR A 115 12.18 -9.61 29.93
CA THR A 115 13.01 -10.53 29.14
C THR A 115 12.21 -11.04 27.94
N ASP A 116 12.81 -10.90 26.75
CA ASP A 116 12.17 -11.14 25.45
C ASP A 116 12.87 -12.25 24.64
N SER A 117 14.15 -12.55 24.94
CA SER A 117 15.00 -13.41 24.10
C SER A 117 15.54 -14.63 24.83
N GLN A 118 15.82 -15.71 24.08
CA GLN A 118 16.54 -16.90 24.55
C GLN A 118 18.01 -16.89 24.16
N TRP A 119 18.87 -17.55 24.95
CA TRP A 119 20.28 -17.74 24.59
C TRP A 119 20.46 -18.89 23.59
N ILE A 120 20.97 -18.55 22.41
CA ILE A 120 21.39 -19.51 21.39
C ILE A 120 22.90 -19.75 21.51
N TYR A 121 23.28 -21.02 21.60
CA TYR A 121 24.67 -21.48 21.68
C TYR A 121 25.09 -22.07 20.33
N PHE A 122 26.36 -21.92 19.95
CA PHE A 122 26.91 -22.66 18.80
C PHE A 122 27.16 -24.12 19.23
N PRO A 123 26.73 -25.21 18.53
CA PRO A 123 26.08 -25.32 17.21
C PRO A 123 24.65 -25.91 17.20
N ALA A 124 23.87 -25.57 16.16
CA ALA A 124 22.43 -25.87 16.08
C ALA A 124 22.02 -27.21 15.40
N SER A 125 22.88 -27.95 14.67
CA SER A 125 22.34 -29.08 13.87
C SER A 125 23.25 -30.27 13.51
N ALA A 126 24.56 -30.26 13.76
CA ALA A 126 25.44 -31.37 13.34
C ALA A 126 26.34 -31.97 14.44
N SER A 127 26.26 -31.48 15.67
CA SER A 127 27.06 -31.99 16.77
C SER A 127 26.44 -31.61 18.11
N THR A 128 26.28 -32.55 19.03
CA THR A 128 25.95 -32.31 20.44
C THR A 128 27.10 -31.63 21.22
N ALA A 129 28.06 -31.01 20.52
CA ALA A 129 29.22 -30.37 21.11
C ALA A 129 29.26 -28.89 20.75
N ASP A 130 28.98 -28.06 21.75
CA ASP A 130 29.17 -26.61 21.73
C ASP A 130 30.52 -26.22 21.09
N ILE A 131 30.58 -25.16 20.28
CA ILE A 131 31.88 -24.61 19.83
C ILE A 131 32.61 -24.10 21.07
N ARG A 132 33.62 -24.86 21.49
CA ARG A 132 34.50 -24.49 22.60
C ARG A 132 35.54 -23.51 22.09
N LEU A 133 35.49 -22.28 22.57
CA LEU A 133 36.62 -21.36 22.44
C LEU A 133 37.80 -21.91 23.26
N PRO A 134 39.07 -21.59 22.92
CA PRO A 134 40.22 -22.11 23.65
C PRO A 134 40.09 -21.90 25.17
N GLY A 135 40.04 -23.00 25.95
CA GLY A 135 39.78 -22.99 27.39
C GLY A 135 38.41 -23.55 27.76
N ASN A 136 37.88 -23.13 28.92
CA ASN A 136 36.52 -23.42 29.40
C ASN A 136 35.57 -22.27 29.02
N LEU A 137 35.61 -21.80 27.77
CA LEU A 137 34.83 -20.64 27.32
C LEU A 137 33.72 -21.06 26.36
N ARG A 138 32.52 -20.52 26.56
CA ARG A 138 31.35 -20.72 25.68
C ARG A 138 30.93 -19.39 25.04
N ALA A 139 30.43 -19.50 23.81
CA ALA A 139 29.89 -18.40 23.04
C ALA A 139 28.38 -18.57 22.92
N ARG A 140 27.63 -17.49 23.16
CA ARG A 140 26.18 -17.45 22.97
C ARG A 140 25.76 -16.11 22.39
N TYR A 141 24.61 -16.09 21.72
CA TYR A 141 23.95 -14.89 21.27
C TYR A 141 22.45 -14.99 21.51
N ALA A 142 21.79 -13.84 21.65
CA ALA A 142 20.35 -13.70 21.74
C ALA A 142 19.94 -12.68 20.68
N VAL A 143 18.85 -12.96 19.96
CA VAL A 143 18.31 -12.10 18.89
C VAL A 143 16.91 -11.68 19.28
N LEU A 144 16.53 -10.45 18.98
CA LEU A 144 15.16 -9.97 19.01
C LEU A 144 14.91 -9.25 17.68
N ILE A 145 13.84 -9.63 16.98
CA ILE A 145 13.38 -8.96 15.76
C ILE A 145 12.07 -8.27 16.11
N THR A 146 11.97 -6.97 15.86
CA THR A 146 10.74 -6.21 16.09
C THR A 146 10.30 -5.54 14.80
N ASP A 147 9.02 -5.64 14.50
CA ASP A 147 8.37 -4.82 13.48
C ASP A 147 7.88 -3.52 14.13
N ASP A 148 8.78 -2.55 14.16
CA ASP A 148 8.54 -1.26 14.77
C ASP A 148 8.69 -0.11 13.77
N ARG A 149 8.77 -0.44 12.47
CA ARG A 149 9.02 0.52 11.40
C ARG A 149 7.74 0.78 10.63
N GLU A 150 7.21 -0.23 9.94
CA GLU A 150 5.89 -0.18 9.32
C GLU A 150 4.76 -0.12 10.36
N ALA A 151 5.01 -0.44 11.63
CA ALA A 151 4.06 -0.19 12.72
C ALA A 151 3.92 1.30 13.12
N ARG A 152 4.74 2.21 12.54
CA ARG A 152 4.90 3.61 12.97
C ARG A 152 4.75 4.58 11.79
N ILE A 153 4.43 5.83 12.10
CA ILE A 153 4.31 6.91 11.11
C ILE A 153 5.69 7.31 10.60
N ASN A 154 5.88 7.26 9.28
CA ASN A 154 7.12 7.71 8.65
C ASN A 154 7.11 9.22 8.42
N ILE A 155 7.87 9.95 9.24
CA ILE A 155 7.95 11.42 9.20
C ILE A 155 8.60 11.97 7.93
N ASN A 156 9.33 11.14 7.19
CA ASN A 156 9.89 11.49 5.89
C ASN A 156 8.88 11.29 4.75
N VAL A 157 7.62 10.97 5.05
CA VAL A 157 6.61 10.72 4.01
C VAL A 157 5.34 11.51 4.31
N THR A 158 4.81 11.45 5.55
CA THR A 158 3.64 12.26 5.95
C THR A 158 3.88 13.77 5.70
N GLY A 159 2.91 14.44 5.10
CA GLY A 159 2.98 15.88 4.92
C GLY A 159 1.63 16.59 5.00
N ASN A 160 0.60 15.92 5.50
CA ASN A 160 -0.68 16.53 5.85
C ASN A 160 -0.48 17.65 6.91
N LYS A 161 -0.53 18.91 6.47
CA LYS A 161 -0.31 20.10 7.32
C LYS A 161 -1.61 20.52 8.02
N ALA A 162 -1.64 20.35 9.33
CA ALA A 162 -2.85 20.62 10.10
C ALA A 162 -3.14 22.12 10.32
N GLY A 163 -4.43 22.47 10.36
CA GLY A 163 -4.92 23.81 10.70
C GLY A 163 -4.96 24.85 9.57
N GLY A 164 -4.66 24.47 8.32
CA GLY A 164 -4.74 25.36 7.16
C GLY A 164 -6.15 25.66 6.62
N GLY A 165 -7.20 25.00 7.11
CA GLY A 165 -8.54 25.05 6.49
C GLY A 165 -8.94 23.68 5.96
N SER A 166 -9.69 23.66 4.84
CA SER A 166 -9.87 22.48 3.97
C SER A 166 -8.47 22.07 3.48
N HIS A 167 -7.69 21.39 4.31
CA HIS A 167 -6.43 20.71 3.96
C HIS A 167 -6.50 19.30 4.55
N THR A 168 -7.66 18.66 4.37
CA THR A 168 -7.88 17.27 4.77
C THR A 168 -7.83 16.45 3.50
N SER A 169 -6.62 16.15 3.04
CA SER A 169 -6.44 15.13 2.01
C SER A 169 -6.95 13.82 2.58
N ASN A 170 -8.16 13.46 2.19
CA ASN A 170 -8.93 12.31 2.69
C ASN A 170 -9.30 11.37 1.52
N GLU A 171 -8.71 11.58 0.35
CA GLU A 171 -9.02 10.78 -0.83
C GLU A 171 -8.25 9.46 -0.84
N GLY A 172 -7.36 9.20 0.11
CA GLY A 172 -6.62 7.95 0.23
C GLY A 172 -5.49 7.82 -0.79
N TRP A 173 -4.98 8.93 -1.34
CA TRP A 173 -4.09 8.89 -2.51
C TRP A 173 -2.72 8.28 -2.20
N SER A 174 -2.03 8.82 -1.21
CA SER A 174 -0.70 8.35 -0.79
C SER A 174 -0.51 8.46 0.72
N THR A 175 0.58 7.88 1.23
CA THR A 175 0.96 7.94 2.65
C THR A 175 1.33 9.35 3.13
N PHE A 176 1.37 10.34 2.22
CA PHE A 176 1.45 11.76 2.55
C PHE A 176 0.27 12.21 3.42
N GLU A 177 -0.91 11.63 3.22
CA GLU A 177 -2.16 12.05 3.87
C GLU A 177 -2.27 11.70 5.36
N ILE A 178 -1.37 10.86 5.88
CA ILE A 178 -1.36 10.47 7.30
C ILE A 178 -1.24 11.72 8.18
N ASP A 179 -2.18 11.92 9.12
CA ASP A 179 -2.23 13.10 9.97
C ASP A 179 -1.33 12.94 11.20
N LEU A 180 -0.11 13.47 11.09
CA LEU A 180 0.85 13.51 12.18
C LEU A 180 0.39 14.43 13.34
N SER A 181 -0.41 15.45 13.05
CA SER A 181 -0.81 16.45 14.04
C SER A 181 -1.77 15.88 15.08
N ASP A 182 -2.69 15.01 14.65
CA ASP A 182 -3.70 14.40 15.52
C ASP A 182 -3.04 13.46 16.53
N LEU A 183 -2.03 12.69 16.10
CA LEU A 183 -1.19 11.91 16.99
C LEU A 183 -0.52 12.80 18.05
N ILE A 184 0.16 13.87 17.62
CA ILE A 184 0.92 14.73 18.55
C ILE A 184 -0.01 15.49 19.49
N GLU A 185 -1.16 15.96 19.01
CA GLU A 185 -2.16 16.64 19.84
C GLU A 185 -2.68 15.72 20.95
N ARG A 186 -2.92 14.45 20.64
CA ARG A 186 -3.37 13.45 21.64
C ARG A 186 -2.30 13.10 22.67
N GLU A 187 -1.03 13.03 22.26
CA GLU A 187 0.07 12.62 23.14
C GLU A 187 0.67 13.75 23.98
N ALA A 188 0.86 14.94 23.40
CA ALA A 188 1.58 16.03 24.07
C ALA A 188 0.94 17.42 23.91
N GLY A 189 -0.08 17.56 23.06
CA GLY A 189 -0.70 18.84 22.71
C GLY A 189 0.18 19.70 21.80
N ASN A 190 -0.43 20.72 21.18
CA ASN A 190 0.21 21.59 20.19
C ASN A 190 0.56 20.87 18.87
N GLY A 191 -0.25 19.88 18.49
CA GLY A 191 0.00 18.97 17.37
C GLY A 191 0.21 19.68 16.05
N ILE A 192 -0.65 20.65 15.73
CA ILE A 192 -0.54 21.49 14.52
C ILE A 192 0.84 22.14 14.40
N THR A 193 1.30 22.79 15.47
CA THR A 193 2.57 23.52 15.44
C THR A 193 3.74 22.58 15.22
N ILE A 194 3.76 21.44 15.90
CA ILE A 194 4.87 20.49 15.83
C ILE A 194 4.88 19.76 14.49
N ALA A 195 3.72 19.28 14.01
CA ALA A 195 3.62 18.63 12.71
C ALA A 195 4.12 19.56 11.59
N ASN A 196 3.67 20.82 11.58
CA ASN A 196 4.14 21.80 10.60
C ASN A 196 5.65 22.04 10.72
N LEU A 197 6.22 22.13 11.92
CA LEU A 197 7.69 22.25 12.09
C LEU A 197 8.43 21.04 11.52
N ILE A 198 7.92 19.83 11.69
CA ILE A 198 8.55 18.60 11.16
C ILE A 198 8.49 18.59 9.63
N ILE A 199 7.32 18.89 9.05
CA ILE A 199 7.11 18.93 7.60
C ILE A 199 7.93 20.06 6.96
N ASP A 200 7.91 21.26 7.53
CA ASP A 200 8.67 22.40 7.01
C ASP A 200 10.17 22.13 7.07
N ALA A 201 10.63 21.47 8.14
CA ALA A 201 12.05 21.20 8.31
C ALA A 201 12.61 20.30 7.19
N ARG A 202 11.83 19.35 6.65
CA ARG A 202 12.29 18.45 5.57
C ARG A 202 12.37 19.15 4.21
N HIS A 203 11.60 20.21 3.98
CA HIS A 203 11.57 21.00 2.73
C HIS A 203 12.63 22.12 2.68
N GLY A 204 13.72 21.99 3.43
CA GLY A 204 14.81 22.96 3.32
C GLY A 204 14.48 24.37 3.81
N THR A 205 14.89 25.37 3.02
CA THR A 205 14.91 26.80 3.39
C THR A 205 13.74 27.60 2.87
N ASP A 206 13.12 27.19 1.77
CA ASP A 206 11.92 27.82 1.22
C ASP A 206 10.62 27.21 1.77
N ILE A 207 10.70 26.06 2.45
CA ILE A 207 9.60 25.36 3.12
C ILE A 207 8.67 24.66 2.10
N LEU A 208 9.10 24.56 0.85
CA LEU A 208 8.37 23.99 -0.27
C LEU A 208 9.11 22.73 -0.76
N PRO A 209 8.40 21.65 -1.09
CA PRO A 209 9.05 20.45 -1.60
C PRO A 209 9.71 20.73 -2.97
N GLY A 210 10.85 20.09 -3.28
CA GLY A 210 11.47 20.21 -4.60
C GLY A 210 12.38 21.43 -4.78
N THR A 211 12.34 22.04 -5.98
CA THR A 211 13.07 23.31 -6.25
C THR A 211 12.21 24.26 -7.04
N THR A 212 12.10 25.49 -6.57
CA THR A 212 11.56 26.62 -7.34
C THR A 212 12.18 26.73 -8.75
N GLY A 213 11.45 26.27 -9.77
CA GLY A 213 11.81 26.33 -11.19
C GLY A 213 12.35 25.05 -11.83
N ASN A 214 12.33 23.91 -11.14
CA ASN A 214 12.36 22.58 -11.76
C ASN A 214 11.02 21.85 -11.52
N ASP A 215 9.96 22.65 -11.37
CA ASP A 215 8.55 22.32 -11.48
C ASP A 215 8.39 21.56 -12.81
N ASP A 216 8.38 20.23 -12.75
CA ASP A 216 8.33 19.37 -13.93
C ASP A 216 6.85 19.20 -14.29
N PRO A 217 6.33 19.86 -15.35
CA PRO A 217 4.93 19.74 -15.80
C PRO A 217 4.63 18.36 -16.43
N GLY A 218 5.37 17.33 -16.02
CA GLY A 218 5.42 16.01 -16.63
C GLY A 218 5.52 14.86 -15.63
N LYS A 219 5.38 15.10 -14.32
CA LYS A 219 5.05 13.99 -13.42
C LYS A 219 3.68 13.47 -13.84
N ILE A 220 3.63 12.19 -14.17
CA ILE A 220 2.39 11.47 -14.42
C ILE A 220 2.02 10.82 -13.09
N PRO A 221 0.80 11.02 -12.55
CA PRO A 221 -0.31 11.83 -13.11
C PRO A 221 -0.02 13.33 -13.16
N ASP A 222 -0.51 14.00 -14.22
CA ASP A 222 -0.59 15.46 -14.31
C ASP A 222 -1.55 15.96 -13.22
N PRO A 223 -1.05 16.55 -12.13
CA PRO A 223 -1.89 16.91 -10.98
C PRO A 223 -2.98 17.92 -11.34
N GLN A 224 -2.77 18.77 -12.36
CA GLN A 224 -3.74 19.78 -12.76
C GLN A 224 -4.98 19.21 -13.47
N ASN A 225 -4.99 17.94 -13.87
CA ASN A 225 -6.07 17.33 -14.67
C ASN A 225 -6.33 15.84 -14.33
N ASP A 226 -5.90 15.35 -13.16
CA ASP A 226 -6.05 13.95 -12.77
C ASP A 226 -7.37 13.64 -12.02
N GLY A 227 -8.11 14.68 -11.63
CA GLY A 227 -9.36 14.59 -10.89
C GLY A 227 -9.19 14.27 -9.41
N ILE A 228 -7.98 14.42 -8.85
CA ILE A 228 -7.63 14.23 -7.45
C ILE A 228 -7.35 15.61 -6.83
N ASP A 229 -7.47 15.71 -5.50
CA ASP A 229 -7.18 16.92 -4.72
C ASP A 229 -5.78 16.75 -4.10
N ASN A 230 -4.72 17.04 -4.87
CA ASN A 230 -3.37 16.55 -4.57
C ASN A 230 -2.71 17.33 -3.42
N ASP A 231 -3.09 18.59 -3.23
CA ASP A 231 -2.61 19.47 -2.15
C ASP A 231 -3.61 19.56 -0.96
N GLY A 232 -4.79 18.94 -1.12
CA GLY A 232 -5.83 18.80 -0.12
C GLY A 232 -6.67 20.05 0.09
N ASP A 233 -6.54 21.09 -0.74
CA ASP A 233 -7.22 22.37 -0.57
C ASP A 233 -8.76 22.32 -0.80
N SER A 234 -9.27 21.15 -1.19
CA SER A 234 -10.66 20.85 -1.57
C SER A 234 -11.11 21.45 -2.90
N ILE A 235 -10.18 21.87 -3.74
CA ILE A 235 -10.36 22.25 -5.12
C ILE A 235 -9.64 21.20 -5.97
N VAL A 236 -10.42 20.43 -6.72
CA VAL A 236 -9.89 19.46 -7.67
C VAL A 236 -9.49 20.18 -8.96
N ASP A 237 -8.34 19.80 -9.54
CA ASP A 237 -7.83 20.23 -10.84
C ASP A 237 -7.70 21.77 -10.95
N GLU A 238 -6.75 22.36 -10.23
CA GLU A 238 -6.54 23.81 -10.21
C GLU A 238 -5.32 24.34 -10.98
N VAL A 239 -5.31 25.66 -11.26
CA VAL A 239 -4.25 26.28 -12.05
C VAL A 239 -3.01 26.46 -11.18
N LEU A 240 -1.88 25.87 -11.59
CA LEU A 240 -0.62 25.78 -10.84
C LEU A 240 -0.56 24.67 -9.77
N GLU A 241 -1.40 23.63 -9.87
CA GLU A 241 -1.26 22.39 -9.09
C GLU A 241 -0.05 21.53 -9.54
N ASP A 242 0.81 22.06 -10.43
CA ASP A 242 2.09 21.49 -10.88
C ASP A 242 3.32 22.25 -10.35
N THR A 243 3.14 23.09 -9.33
CA THR A 243 4.19 23.86 -8.65
C THR A 243 4.27 23.52 -7.15
N ASP A 244 5.39 22.93 -6.71
CA ASP A 244 5.70 22.62 -5.30
C ASP A 244 4.74 21.58 -4.66
N GLU A 245 4.35 20.55 -5.41
CA GLU A 245 3.40 19.51 -4.96
C GLU A 245 3.97 18.61 -3.86
N PRO A 246 3.10 18.04 -3.01
CA PRO A 246 3.46 16.97 -2.07
C PRO A 246 4.34 15.84 -2.62
N ASN A 247 4.17 15.47 -3.90
CA ASN A 247 4.90 14.39 -4.57
C ASN A 247 6.28 14.84 -5.13
N GLU A 248 6.65 16.11 -5.03
CA GLU A 248 8.00 16.61 -5.33
C GLU A 248 9.03 16.24 -4.27
N PHE A 249 8.56 16.00 -3.05
CA PHE A 249 9.43 15.56 -1.97
C PHE A 249 9.78 14.08 -2.09
N ASN A 250 11.04 13.77 -2.43
CA ASN A 250 11.57 12.42 -2.40
C ASN A 250 12.56 12.25 -1.24
N SER A 251 12.19 11.42 -0.24
CA SER A 251 13.04 11.17 0.93
C SER A 251 14.29 10.33 0.64
N ILE A 252 14.30 9.57 -0.46
CA ILE A 252 15.42 8.73 -0.90
C ILE A 252 16.38 9.56 -1.75
N PHE A 253 15.82 10.39 -2.64
CA PHE A 253 16.54 11.26 -3.56
C PHE A 253 16.06 12.71 -3.42
N PRO A 254 16.43 13.41 -2.33
CA PRO A 254 15.97 14.78 -2.12
C PRO A 254 16.48 15.70 -3.23
N HIS A 255 15.59 16.57 -3.72
CA HIS A 255 15.88 17.55 -4.74
C HIS A 255 16.21 18.91 -4.10
N GLY A 256 17.04 19.72 -4.76
CA GLY A 256 17.22 21.10 -4.28
C GLY A 256 17.84 21.26 -2.90
N ASP A 257 17.12 22.00 -2.04
CA ASP A 257 17.43 22.19 -0.63
C ASP A 257 16.60 21.30 0.31
N ASP A 258 15.80 20.37 -0.24
CA ASP A 258 15.16 19.31 0.55
C ASP A 258 16.20 18.56 1.38
N PHE A 259 15.84 18.32 2.63
CA PHE A 259 16.70 17.68 3.61
C PHE A 259 15.90 16.76 4.54
N PRO A 260 15.64 15.51 4.13
CA PRO A 260 14.94 14.52 4.95
C PRO A 260 15.66 14.29 6.30
N PHE A 261 14.92 13.77 7.27
CA PHE A 261 15.50 13.30 8.53
C PHE A 261 16.41 12.09 8.26
N GLY A 262 17.72 12.32 8.36
CA GLY A 262 18.73 11.49 7.69
C GLY A 262 19.36 10.39 8.54
N ILE A 263 19.16 10.35 9.86
CA ILE A 263 19.58 9.18 10.65
C ILE A 263 18.40 8.22 10.75
N LEU A 264 18.54 7.01 10.20
CA LEU A 264 17.47 5.99 10.24
C LEU A 264 17.02 5.62 11.66
N SER A 265 17.83 5.97 12.67
CA SER A 265 17.49 5.84 14.09
C SER A 265 17.15 7.17 14.77
N GLU A 266 16.70 8.20 14.04
CA GLU A 266 16.47 9.55 14.60
C GLU A 266 15.41 9.52 15.69
N ALA A 267 14.30 8.83 15.42
CA ALA A 267 13.18 8.69 16.34
C ALA A 267 13.63 7.99 17.62
N GLU A 268 14.49 6.99 17.51
CA GLU A 268 14.93 6.08 18.57
C GLU A 268 15.88 6.74 19.55
N ILE A 269 16.63 7.75 19.11
CA ILE A 269 17.58 8.48 19.98
C ILE A 269 17.00 9.75 20.60
N MET A 270 15.78 10.15 20.20
CA MET A 270 15.11 11.35 20.72
C MET A 270 15.03 11.32 22.24
N GLY A 271 15.46 12.38 22.93
CA GLY A 271 15.34 12.48 24.38
C GLY A 271 16.21 11.50 25.19
N THR A 272 17.12 10.72 24.58
CA THR A 272 17.98 9.76 25.30
C THR A 272 19.49 9.97 25.15
N SER A 273 19.95 10.87 24.28
CA SER A 273 21.36 10.89 23.84
C SER A 273 22.11 12.20 24.11
N SER A 274 23.44 12.14 24.03
CA SER A 274 24.35 13.30 24.06
C SER A 274 24.47 14.04 22.72
N TYR A 275 23.67 13.62 21.73
CA TYR A 275 23.59 14.17 20.39
C TYR A 275 22.15 14.66 20.17
N GLU A 276 22.00 15.95 19.89
CA GLU A 276 20.73 16.59 19.57
C GLU A 276 20.39 16.27 18.11
N SER A 277 19.27 15.60 17.87
CA SER A 277 18.78 15.31 16.52
C SER A 277 17.95 16.47 15.97
N LYS A 278 17.78 16.54 14.65
CA LYS A 278 16.95 17.59 14.00
C LYS A 278 15.50 17.46 14.44
N LEU A 279 15.04 16.22 14.63
CA LEU A 279 13.71 15.91 15.15
C LEU A 279 13.53 16.38 16.60
N GLU A 280 14.51 16.13 17.47
CA GLU A 280 14.50 16.61 18.87
C GLU A 280 14.46 18.15 18.94
N GLU A 281 15.13 18.84 18.02
CA GLU A 281 15.05 20.30 17.89
C GLU A 281 13.63 20.77 17.52
N GLN A 282 12.93 20.08 16.62
CA GLN A 282 11.57 20.45 16.23
C GLN A 282 10.57 20.29 17.39
N PHE A 283 10.65 19.17 18.11
CA PHE A 283 9.82 18.94 19.30
C PHE A 283 10.11 19.96 20.40
N THR A 284 11.39 20.27 20.64
CA THR A 284 11.80 21.30 21.61
C THR A 284 11.28 22.68 21.23
N THR A 285 11.36 23.03 19.95
CA THR A 285 10.84 24.30 19.41
C THR A 285 9.32 24.39 19.54
N GLY A 286 8.61 23.28 19.31
CA GLY A 286 7.18 23.16 19.51
C GLY A 286 6.72 23.11 20.98
N GLY A 287 7.67 23.06 21.92
CA GLY A 287 7.42 23.20 23.36
C GLY A 287 7.41 21.89 24.15
N ILE A 288 7.82 20.77 23.56
CA ILE A 288 7.92 19.47 24.24
C ILE A 288 9.29 19.33 24.87
N SER A 289 9.33 19.00 26.16
CA SER A 289 10.58 18.84 26.89
C SER A 289 11.32 17.57 26.44
N PRO A 290 12.67 17.53 26.44
CA PRO A 290 13.43 16.34 26.05
C PRO A 290 13.10 15.08 26.86
N GLU A 291 12.68 15.22 28.12
CA GLU A 291 12.27 14.07 28.93
C GLU A 291 10.90 13.48 28.53
N ASP A 292 10.01 14.29 27.96
CA ASP A 292 8.68 13.86 27.49
C ASP A 292 8.70 13.36 26.04
N GLN A 293 9.70 13.78 25.26
CA GLN A 293 9.88 13.36 23.86
C GLN A 293 10.06 11.84 23.68
N GLY A 294 10.53 11.14 24.71
CA GLY A 294 10.69 9.69 24.67
C GLY A 294 9.39 8.90 24.42
N ALA A 295 8.22 9.50 24.65
CA ALA A 295 6.92 8.88 24.37
C ALA A 295 6.70 8.62 22.87
N PHE A 296 7.26 9.47 22.00
CA PHE A 296 7.04 9.40 20.54
C PHE A 296 7.83 8.28 19.84
N LYS A 297 8.76 7.64 20.54
CA LYS A 297 9.57 6.54 20.00
C LYS A 297 8.73 5.35 19.55
N GLY A 298 7.61 5.12 20.21
CA GLY A 298 6.68 4.05 19.87
C GLY A 298 5.85 4.34 18.63
N TYR A 299 5.77 5.60 18.19
CA TYR A 299 4.82 6.05 17.18
C TYR A 299 5.46 6.54 15.87
N LEU A 300 6.73 6.97 15.90
CA LEU A 300 7.40 7.59 14.76
C LEU A 300 8.57 6.75 14.23
N THR A 301 8.77 6.76 12.93
CA THR A 301 9.96 6.24 12.24
C THR A 301 10.44 7.26 11.20
N THR A 302 11.69 7.14 10.77
CA THR A 302 12.25 7.90 9.63
C THR A 302 12.32 7.06 8.35
N TYR A 303 12.03 5.76 8.46
CA TYR A 303 12.14 4.81 7.36
C TYR A 303 11.19 3.64 7.58
N SER A 304 10.30 3.44 6.61
CA SER A 304 9.45 2.28 6.41
C SER A 304 9.17 2.18 4.92
N ALA A 305 9.11 0.95 4.39
CA ALA A 305 8.88 0.72 2.98
C ALA A 305 8.26 -0.65 2.78
N ASP A 306 7.11 -0.73 2.13
CA ASP A 306 6.53 -2.01 1.69
C ASP A 306 6.84 -2.27 0.21
N THR A 307 6.41 -3.42 -0.33
CA THR A 307 6.58 -3.75 -1.75
C THR A 307 5.29 -4.06 -2.52
N ILE A 308 5.22 -3.71 -3.81
CA ILE A 308 4.14 -4.09 -4.75
C ILE A 308 4.28 -5.51 -5.31
N LEU A 309 4.86 -6.40 -4.53
CA LEU A 309 4.99 -7.82 -4.88
C LEU A 309 3.74 -8.59 -4.43
N CYS A 310 3.31 -9.54 -5.23
CA CYS A 310 2.14 -10.38 -4.96
C CYS A 310 2.46 -11.86 -5.16
N PRO A 311 1.61 -12.76 -4.65
CA PRO A 311 1.70 -14.18 -5.00
C PRO A 311 1.72 -14.38 -6.52
N PRO A 312 2.44 -15.39 -7.04
CA PRO A 312 2.53 -15.62 -8.46
C PRO A 312 1.16 -15.90 -9.10
N TYR A 313 0.81 -15.15 -10.15
CA TYR A 313 -0.41 -15.37 -10.92
C TYR A 313 -0.14 -15.34 -12.42
N THR A 314 -1.04 -15.95 -13.20
CA THR A 314 -0.86 -16.06 -14.66
C THR A 314 -1.51 -14.90 -15.37
N LEU A 315 -0.71 -14.14 -16.14
CA LEU A 315 -1.21 -13.18 -17.12
C LEU A 315 -1.11 -13.83 -18.52
N SER A 316 -2.20 -14.45 -18.99
CA SER A 316 -2.15 -15.33 -20.18
C SER A 316 -1.84 -14.57 -21.48
N THR A 317 -1.95 -13.25 -21.45
CA THR A 317 -1.67 -12.33 -22.57
C THR A 317 -0.19 -11.95 -22.71
N LEU A 318 0.64 -12.32 -21.74
CA LEU A 318 2.10 -12.18 -21.70
C LEU A 318 2.78 -13.54 -21.93
N ASN A 319 2.69 -14.12 -23.14
CA ASN A 319 3.47 -15.30 -23.57
C ASN A 319 3.78 -16.34 -22.46
N SER A 320 2.78 -16.84 -21.74
CA SER A 320 2.90 -17.85 -20.67
C SER A 320 3.75 -17.50 -19.44
N ASN A 321 3.99 -16.21 -19.16
CA ASN A 321 4.78 -15.77 -18.01
C ASN A 321 3.89 -15.62 -16.76
N THR A 322 4.37 -16.14 -15.65
CA THR A 322 3.84 -15.87 -14.30
C THR A 322 4.29 -14.48 -13.87
N SER A 323 3.36 -13.62 -13.44
CA SER A 323 3.66 -12.35 -12.80
C SER A 323 3.77 -12.54 -11.30
N THR A 324 4.69 -11.81 -10.67
CA THR A 324 4.87 -11.71 -9.21
C THR A 324 4.72 -10.28 -8.70
N THR A 325 4.19 -9.39 -9.54
CA THR A 325 4.00 -7.97 -9.28
C THR A 325 2.52 -7.63 -9.36
N MET A 326 2.05 -6.74 -8.49
CA MET A 326 0.69 -6.23 -8.56
C MET A 326 0.44 -5.53 -9.89
N LEU A 327 -0.74 -5.73 -10.48
CA LEU A 327 -1.16 -5.02 -11.67
C LEU A 327 -1.49 -3.57 -11.32
N ASN A 328 -0.75 -2.62 -11.90
CA ASN A 328 -1.13 -1.21 -11.80
C ASN A 328 -2.24 -0.88 -12.81
N ILE A 329 -3.46 -0.63 -12.31
CA ILE A 329 -4.61 -0.34 -13.18
C ILE A 329 -4.52 1.08 -13.77
N ASN A 330 -4.05 2.06 -12.98
CA ASN A 330 -3.90 3.44 -13.43
C ASN A 330 -2.90 3.54 -14.59
N SER A 331 -1.72 2.95 -14.42
CA SER A 331 -0.68 2.95 -15.47
C SER A 331 -1.13 2.14 -16.70
N LEU A 332 -1.73 0.97 -16.51
CA LEU A 332 -2.21 0.14 -17.63
C LEU A 332 -3.20 0.88 -18.55
N ILE A 333 -4.10 1.68 -17.96
CA ILE A 333 -5.15 2.36 -18.71
C ILE A 333 -4.65 3.68 -19.28
N ASN A 334 -3.95 4.48 -18.48
CA ASN A 334 -3.61 5.87 -18.79
C ASN A 334 -2.21 6.08 -19.36
N ASN A 335 -1.25 5.19 -19.11
CA ASN A 335 0.10 5.36 -19.65
C ASN A 335 0.14 4.85 -21.09
N GLU A 336 0.40 5.78 -22.00
CA GLU A 336 0.54 5.60 -23.44
C GLU A 336 1.95 5.11 -23.85
N VAL A 337 2.66 4.41 -22.96
CA VAL A 337 4.00 3.88 -23.25
C VAL A 337 3.91 2.35 -23.48
N ALA A 338 4.74 1.86 -24.39
CA ALA A 338 4.54 0.61 -25.10
C ALA A 338 4.82 -0.64 -24.24
N TYR A 339 3.77 -1.31 -23.77
CA TYR A 339 3.90 -2.56 -23.00
C TYR A 339 4.13 -3.84 -23.84
N ASP A 340 4.55 -3.76 -25.10
CA ASP A 340 4.96 -4.96 -25.84
C ASP A 340 6.42 -4.89 -26.33
N ASP A 341 7.08 -6.06 -26.39
CA ASP A 341 8.47 -6.24 -26.84
C ASP A 341 8.74 -5.72 -28.28
N GLY A 342 7.74 -5.13 -28.95
CA GLY A 342 7.77 -4.59 -30.30
C GLY A 342 7.44 -3.10 -30.42
N GLY A 343 7.19 -2.38 -29.32
CA GLY A 343 6.85 -0.96 -29.35
C GLY A 343 5.41 -0.66 -29.76
N ALA A 344 4.46 -1.58 -29.53
CA ALA A 344 3.03 -1.38 -29.75
C ALA A 344 2.21 -1.46 -28.44
N TYR A 345 1.24 -0.56 -28.35
CA TYR A 345 0.28 -0.44 -27.24
C TYR A 345 -0.54 -1.70 -27.03
N TYR A 346 -0.87 -2.00 -25.77
CA TYR A 346 -1.92 -2.98 -25.49
C TYR A 346 -3.27 -2.52 -26.04
N THR A 347 -3.92 -3.40 -26.79
CA THR A 347 -5.31 -3.20 -27.21
C THR A 347 -6.25 -3.20 -26.01
N THR A 348 -7.40 -2.52 -26.11
CA THR A 348 -8.43 -2.52 -25.05
C THR A 348 -8.78 -3.94 -24.58
N ASP A 349 -8.99 -4.87 -25.51
CA ASP A 349 -9.22 -6.29 -25.21
C ASP A 349 -8.11 -6.92 -24.34
N LYS A 350 -6.85 -6.53 -24.55
CA LYS A 350 -5.71 -7.05 -23.78
C LYS A 350 -5.67 -6.43 -22.39
N LYS A 351 -5.94 -5.13 -22.25
CA LYS A 351 -6.08 -4.46 -20.95
C LYS A 351 -7.18 -5.14 -20.11
N ILE A 352 -8.35 -5.37 -20.71
CA ILE A 352 -9.48 -6.06 -20.08
C ILE A 352 -9.09 -7.47 -19.61
N GLN A 353 -8.40 -8.24 -20.46
CA GLN A 353 -7.93 -9.57 -20.10
C GLN A 353 -6.99 -9.55 -18.88
N MET A 354 -6.03 -8.62 -18.86
CA MET A 354 -5.08 -8.49 -17.74
C MET A 354 -5.79 -8.13 -16.43
N ILE A 355 -6.74 -7.18 -16.47
CA ILE A 355 -7.55 -6.81 -15.30
C ILE A 355 -8.38 -8.01 -14.83
N ALA A 356 -9.08 -8.71 -15.73
CA ALA A 356 -9.90 -9.86 -15.38
C ALA A 356 -9.07 -11.02 -14.79
N GLU A 357 -7.84 -11.23 -15.25
CA GLU A 357 -6.90 -12.22 -14.71
C GLU A 357 -6.46 -11.88 -13.29
N ALA A 358 -6.13 -10.62 -13.01
CA ALA A 358 -5.80 -10.15 -11.66
C ALA A 358 -6.99 -10.27 -10.69
N LEU A 359 -8.20 -9.89 -11.13
CA LEU A 359 -9.43 -10.05 -10.35
C LEU A 359 -9.71 -11.54 -10.04
N THR A 360 -9.49 -12.42 -11.02
CA THR A 360 -9.66 -13.87 -10.84
C THR A 360 -8.64 -14.42 -9.84
N ALA A 361 -7.39 -13.95 -9.87
CA ALA A 361 -6.36 -14.32 -8.90
C ALA A 361 -6.73 -13.88 -7.48
N GLY A 362 -7.34 -12.71 -7.33
CA GLY A 362 -7.94 -12.21 -6.08
C GLY A 362 -9.22 -12.91 -5.63
N GLY A 363 -9.68 -13.96 -6.34
CA GLY A 363 -10.82 -14.79 -5.93
C GLY A 363 -12.18 -14.38 -6.50
N VAL A 364 -12.25 -13.40 -7.40
CA VAL A 364 -13.49 -13.03 -8.10
C VAL A 364 -13.84 -14.11 -9.14
N SER A 365 -15.13 -14.44 -9.30
CA SER A 365 -15.52 -15.43 -10.30
C SER A 365 -15.18 -14.96 -11.72
N SER A 366 -14.91 -15.87 -12.64
CA SER A 366 -14.46 -15.49 -13.99
C SER A 366 -15.48 -14.63 -14.74
N VAL A 367 -16.77 -14.87 -14.58
CA VAL A 367 -17.82 -14.08 -15.25
C VAL A 367 -17.90 -12.67 -14.67
N GLU A 368 -17.86 -12.54 -13.35
CA GLU A 368 -17.86 -11.24 -12.67
C GLU A 368 -16.57 -10.46 -12.98
N SER A 369 -15.42 -11.14 -13.03
CA SER A 369 -14.13 -10.53 -13.38
C SER A 369 -14.15 -9.89 -14.76
N GLN A 370 -14.75 -10.54 -15.76
CA GLN A 370 -14.88 -9.97 -17.11
C GLN A 370 -15.81 -8.75 -17.14
N GLN A 371 -16.94 -8.82 -16.42
CA GLN A 371 -17.87 -7.68 -16.35
C GLN A 371 -17.28 -6.51 -15.56
N MET A 372 -16.57 -6.78 -14.48
CA MET A 372 -15.85 -5.76 -13.71
C MET A 372 -14.73 -5.13 -14.53
N ALA A 373 -13.99 -5.91 -15.32
CA ALA A 373 -12.89 -5.39 -16.13
C ALA A 373 -13.37 -4.36 -17.17
N VAL A 374 -14.47 -4.61 -17.90
CA VAL A 374 -15.03 -3.60 -18.82
C VAL A 374 -15.58 -2.38 -18.07
N ASN A 375 -16.17 -2.59 -16.89
CA ASN A 375 -16.66 -1.49 -16.06
C ASN A 375 -15.52 -0.64 -15.47
N ILE A 376 -14.34 -1.22 -15.20
CA ILE A 376 -13.16 -0.49 -14.73
C ILE A 376 -12.59 0.40 -15.84
N ILE A 377 -12.56 -0.09 -17.08
CA ILE A 377 -12.13 0.73 -18.23
C ILE A 377 -13.04 1.96 -18.36
N ASP A 378 -14.36 1.76 -18.44
CA ASP A 378 -15.32 2.87 -18.58
C ASP A 378 -15.38 3.78 -17.35
N PHE A 379 -15.06 3.26 -16.16
CA PHE A 379 -15.00 4.09 -14.95
C PHE A 379 -13.81 5.06 -14.97
N MET A 380 -12.76 4.75 -15.72
CA MET A 380 -11.51 5.51 -15.72
C MET A 380 -11.25 6.28 -17.00
N ASP A 381 -11.80 5.85 -18.13
CA ASP A 381 -11.60 6.58 -19.38
C ASP A 381 -12.59 7.75 -19.50
N SER A 382 -12.21 8.78 -20.26
CA SER A 382 -13.02 9.99 -20.45
C SER A 382 -13.79 10.01 -21.77
N ASN A 383 -13.81 8.91 -22.52
CA ASN A 383 -14.28 8.91 -23.90
C ASN A 383 -15.81 8.77 -24.03
N GLY A 384 -16.53 8.54 -22.92
CA GLY A 384 -17.99 8.47 -22.86
C GLY A 384 -18.58 7.33 -23.70
N THR A 385 -17.76 6.37 -24.13
CA THR A 385 -18.10 5.30 -25.06
C THR A 385 -18.05 3.96 -24.35
N VAL A 386 -19.19 3.26 -24.30
CA VAL A 386 -19.30 1.97 -23.62
C VAL A 386 -18.30 0.96 -24.18
N THR A 387 -17.41 0.45 -23.32
CA THR A 387 -16.47 -0.60 -23.68
C THR A 387 -17.20 -1.92 -23.93
N VAL A 388 -16.85 -2.61 -25.02
CA VAL A 388 -17.44 -3.90 -25.39
C VAL A 388 -16.36 -4.96 -25.50
N TYR A 389 -16.55 -6.08 -24.81
CA TYR A 389 -15.60 -7.20 -24.82
C TYR A 389 -16.28 -8.54 -25.08
N ASN A 390 -15.63 -9.39 -25.89
CA ASN A 390 -16.12 -10.74 -26.17
C ASN A 390 -15.05 -11.78 -25.83
N ASP A 391 -15.32 -12.62 -24.83
CA ASP A 391 -14.41 -13.68 -24.37
C ASP A 391 -14.47 -14.96 -25.24
N GLY A 392 -15.25 -14.93 -26.33
CA GLY A 392 -15.57 -16.05 -27.21
C GLY A 392 -16.87 -16.78 -26.86
N SER A 393 -17.40 -16.59 -25.64
CA SER A 393 -18.63 -17.23 -25.15
C SER A 393 -19.74 -16.22 -24.87
N ASN A 394 -19.39 -15.10 -24.22
CA ASN A 394 -20.28 -14.03 -23.80
C ASN A 394 -19.77 -12.68 -24.35
N THR A 395 -20.66 -11.69 -24.35
CA THR A 395 -20.28 -10.30 -24.64
C THR A 395 -20.63 -9.45 -23.43
N TYR A 396 -19.64 -8.72 -22.95
CA TYR A 396 -19.68 -7.84 -21.80
C TYR A 396 -19.72 -6.40 -22.31
N TYR A 397 -20.51 -5.57 -21.64
CA TYR A 397 -20.68 -4.16 -21.94
C TYR A 397 -20.34 -3.40 -20.67
N GLY A 398 -19.48 -2.39 -20.76
CA GLY A 398 -19.15 -1.52 -19.65
C GLY A 398 -20.31 -0.59 -19.28
N ILE A 399 -20.04 0.37 -18.41
CA ILE A 399 -21.03 1.26 -17.83
C ILE A 399 -20.56 2.69 -17.98
N GLU A 400 -21.29 3.45 -18.80
CA GLU A 400 -21.08 4.87 -19.08
C GLU A 400 -22.30 5.71 -18.69
N THR A 401 -22.12 7.03 -18.59
CA THR A 401 -23.20 8.00 -18.27
C THR A 401 -24.22 8.10 -19.43
N THR A 402 -25.02 7.05 -19.59
CA THR A 402 -25.90 6.79 -20.74
C THR A 402 -27.29 6.29 -20.30
N PRO A 403 -28.36 6.56 -21.06
CA PRO A 403 -29.68 6.06 -20.74
C PRO A 403 -29.78 4.55 -21.01
N TYR A 404 -30.65 3.87 -20.27
CA TYR A 404 -30.91 2.44 -20.42
C TYR A 404 -32.31 2.19 -20.97
N ILE A 405 -32.45 1.27 -21.93
CA ILE A 405 -33.74 0.68 -22.30
C ILE A 405 -34.25 -0.10 -21.08
N ASN A 406 -35.38 0.32 -20.53
CA ASN A 406 -35.86 -0.07 -19.20
C ASN A 406 -37.18 -0.85 -19.20
N GLU A 407 -38.08 -0.52 -20.12
CA GLU A 407 -39.38 -1.17 -20.28
C GLU A 407 -39.75 -1.29 -21.77
N VAL A 408 -40.30 -2.43 -22.17
CA VAL A 408 -40.78 -2.68 -23.54
C VAL A 408 -42.16 -3.35 -23.49
N GLU A 409 -43.15 -2.73 -24.12
CA GLU A 409 -44.52 -3.22 -24.22
C GLU A 409 -44.85 -3.53 -25.69
N VAL A 410 -45.12 -4.81 -25.97
CA VAL A 410 -45.36 -5.28 -27.35
C VAL A 410 -46.75 -5.87 -27.55
N ASN A 411 -47.35 -6.48 -26.52
CA ASN A 411 -48.63 -7.16 -26.62
C ASN A 411 -49.69 -6.47 -25.77
N VAL A 412 -50.44 -5.60 -26.45
CA VAL A 412 -51.39 -4.69 -25.84
C VAL A 412 -52.83 -5.12 -26.10
N SER A 413 -53.73 -4.72 -25.19
CA SER A 413 -55.16 -4.82 -25.46
C SER A 413 -55.58 -3.77 -26.51
N TRP A 414 -56.80 -3.87 -27.04
CA TRP A 414 -57.26 -3.02 -28.16
C TRP A 414 -57.27 -1.50 -27.88
N SER A 415 -57.04 -1.07 -26.64
CA SER A 415 -57.02 0.33 -26.23
C SER A 415 -55.66 0.81 -25.72
N ASP A 416 -54.66 -0.06 -25.62
CA ASP A 416 -53.36 0.28 -25.02
C ASP A 416 -52.29 0.41 -26.12
N SER A 417 -51.30 1.26 -25.86
CA SER A 417 -50.24 1.61 -26.82
C SER A 417 -49.00 0.75 -26.60
N LYS A 418 -48.33 0.38 -27.69
CA LYS A 418 -47.02 -0.28 -27.63
C LYS A 418 -45.95 0.78 -27.40
N PHE A 419 -44.91 0.47 -26.63
CA PHE A 419 -43.86 1.44 -26.34
C PHE A 419 -42.50 0.83 -26.02
N ILE A 420 -41.48 1.67 -26.10
CA ILE A 420 -40.16 1.48 -25.50
C ILE A 420 -39.92 2.65 -24.54
N GLU A 421 -39.43 2.36 -23.35
CA GLU A 421 -39.05 3.35 -22.35
C GLU A 421 -37.54 3.36 -22.12
N LEU A 422 -36.97 4.55 -22.06
CA LEU A 422 -35.60 4.79 -21.59
C LEU A 422 -35.60 5.33 -20.17
N PHE A 423 -34.59 4.95 -19.39
CA PHE A 423 -34.39 5.35 -18.01
C PHE A 423 -33.06 6.07 -17.83
N ASN A 424 -33.09 7.19 -17.10
CA ASN A 424 -31.91 7.92 -16.65
C ASN A 424 -31.73 7.72 -15.12
N PRO A 425 -30.70 6.97 -14.68
CA PRO A 425 -30.38 6.78 -13.27
C PRO A 425 -29.49 7.87 -12.67
N TYR A 426 -28.98 8.82 -13.49
CA TYR A 426 -27.99 9.82 -13.06
C TYR A 426 -28.62 11.12 -12.56
N ASN A 427 -27.91 11.85 -11.70
CA ASN A 427 -28.38 13.10 -11.10
C ASN A 427 -28.39 14.31 -12.07
N SER A 428 -27.95 14.10 -13.31
CA SER A 428 -27.93 15.09 -14.40
C SER A 428 -28.91 14.68 -15.50
N ALA A 429 -29.38 15.65 -16.28
CA ALA A 429 -30.23 15.36 -17.44
C ALA A 429 -29.37 14.86 -18.61
N LEU A 430 -29.86 13.87 -19.38
CA LEU A 430 -29.13 13.27 -20.50
C LEU A 430 -29.64 13.78 -21.85
N ASN A 431 -28.71 14.15 -22.73
CA ASN A 431 -29.06 14.52 -24.11
C ASN A 431 -29.12 13.30 -25.01
N ILE A 432 -30.32 12.98 -25.49
CA ILE A 432 -30.53 11.85 -26.40
C ILE A 432 -30.88 12.26 -27.82
N ALA A 433 -30.82 13.56 -28.15
CA ALA A 433 -31.15 14.01 -29.50
C ALA A 433 -30.19 13.39 -30.53
N GLY A 434 -30.73 12.71 -31.54
CA GLY A 434 -29.94 12.05 -32.58
C GLY A 434 -29.50 10.61 -32.27
N TRP A 435 -29.71 10.14 -31.04
CA TRP A 435 -29.50 8.73 -30.66
C TRP A 435 -30.48 7.82 -31.40
N LYS A 436 -30.17 6.53 -31.47
CA LYS A 436 -30.90 5.57 -32.30
C LYS A 436 -31.26 4.31 -31.56
N ILE A 437 -32.47 3.82 -31.82
CA ILE A 437 -32.89 2.47 -31.44
C ILE A 437 -33.07 1.66 -32.72
N THR A 438 -32.32 0.56 -32.82
CA THR A 438 -32.37 -0.35 -33.97
C THR A 438 -32.77 -1.76 -33.55
N TRP A 439 -33.40 -2.48 -34.48
CA TRP A 439 -33.66 -3.91 -34.35
C TRP A 439 -33.55 -4.58 -35.73
N ASP A 440 -33.29 -5.90 -35.74
CA ASP A 440 -33.12 -6.70 -36.96
C ASP A 440 -32.03 -6.19 -37.94
N ALA A 441 -30.82 -5.95 -37.45
CA ALA A 441 -29.63 -5.60 -38.24
C ALA A 441 -29.86 -4.51 -39.32
N GLY A 442 -30.39 -3.35 -38.90
CA GLY A 442 -30.35 -2.11 -39.67
C GLY A 442 -31.51 -1.86 -40.64
N ALA A 443 -32.60 -2.64 -40.60
CA ALA A 443 -33.75 -2.42 -41.48
C ALA A 443 -34.84 -1.50 -40.89
N LYS A 444 -34.83 -1.25 -39.58
CA LYS A 444 -35.81 -0.43 -38.85
C LYS A 444 -35.08 0.35 -37.75
N GLU A 445 -35.12 1.68 -37.84
CA GLU A 445 -34.38 2.63 -37.01
C GLU A 445 -35.36 3.70 -36.53
N ILE A 446 -35.40 3.93 -35.21
CA ILE A 446 -36.02 5.13 -34.61
C ILE A 446 -34.89 6.08 -34.25
N ILE A 447 -35.00 7.33 -34.70
CA ILE A 447 -34.10 8.42 -34.30
C ILE A 447 -34.81 9.20 -33.19
N LEU A 448 -34.12 9.42 -32.07
CA LEU A 448 -34.68 10.12 -30.92
C LEU A 448 -34.67 11.64 -31.15
N ASP A 449 -35.84 12.27 -30.99
CA ASP A 449 -36.07 13.67 -31.34
C ASP A 449 -35.50 14.66 -30.30
N GLY A 450 -35.35 14.23 -29.03
CA GLY A 450 -35.10 15.12 -27.89
C GLY A 450 -36.35 15.93 -27.51
N PRO A 451 -36.50 16.38 -26.25
CA PRO A 451 -35.47 16.98 -25.41
C PRO A 451 -34.79 15.99 -24.44
N GLN A 452 -33.97 16.51 -23.53
CA GLN A 452 -33.22 15.73 -22.53
C GLN A 452 -34.12 14.80 -21.72
N ILE A 453 -33.62 13.62 -21.35
CA ILE A 453 -34.22 12.83 -20.26
C ILE A 453 -33.93 13.55 -18.93
N PRO A 454 -34.93 13.86 -18.08
CA PRO A 454 -34.70 14.52 -16.79
C PRO A 454 -33.72 13.75 -15.88
N ALA A 455 -33.16 14.43 -14.88
CA ALA A 455 -32.33 13.80 -13.85
C ALA A 455 -33.12 12.76 -13.03
N ALA A 456 -32.39 11.85 -12.39
CA ALA A 456 -32.90 10.65 -11.74
C ALA A 456 -34.00 10.91 -10.71
N PRO A 457 -35.07 10.09 -10.70
CA PRO A 457 -35.42 9.12 -11.75
C PRO A 457 -36.00 9.84 -12.97
N GLY A 458 -35.35 9.71 -14.13
CA GLY A 458 -35.81 10.27 -15.40
C GLY A 458 -36.30 9.20 -16.36
N TYR A 459 -37.38 9.47 -17.09
CA TYR A 459 -37.96 8.55 -18.07
C TYR A 459 -38.17 9.26 -19.39
N TYR A 460 -38.05 8.52 -20.50
CA TYR A 460 -38.40 8.98 -21.84
C TYR A 460 -39.17 7.89 -22.57
N LEU A 461 -40.42 8.17 -22.88
CA LEU A 461 -41.36 7.20 -23.43
C LEU A 461 -41.54 7.40 -24.94
N ILE A 462 -41.31 6.34 -25.71
CA ILE A 462 -41.52 6.30 -27.16
C ILE A 462 -42.67 5.35 -27.47
N ASP A 463 -43.81 5.86 -27.92
CA ASP A 463 -45.00 5.04 -28.22
C ASP A 463 -45.37 5.01 -29.71
N ASN A 464 -46.33 4.16 -30.05
CA ASN A 464 -46.76 3.97 -31.43
C ASN A 464 -47.81 4.98 -31.92
N ASP A 465 -48.56 5.62 -31.03
CA ASP A 465 -49.74 6.43 -31.38
C ASP A 465 -50.00 7.70 -30.55
N GLY A 466 -49.17 8.01 -29.55
CA GLY A 466 -49.25 9.17 -28.67
C GLY A 466 -50.23 9.01 -27.50
N GLU A 467 -50.93 7.88 -27.39
CA GLU A 467 -51.97 7.67 -26.38
C GLU A 467 -51.42 7.16 -25.04
N ALA A 468 -50.14 6.78 -24.96
CA ALA A 468 -49.46 6.38 -23.72
C ALA A 468 -48.98 7.55 -22.86
N GLY A 469 -49.15 8.79 -23.34
CA GLY A 469 -48.51 9.96 -22.73
C GLY A 469 -47.03 10.09 -23.11
N ALA A 470 -46.68 9.66 -24.32
CA ALA A 470 -45.30 9.60 -24.80
C ALA A 470 -44.65 10.97 -25.02
N ASP A 471 -43.34 11.00 -24.80
CA ASP A 471 -42.46 12.11 -25.15
C ASP A 471 -42.21 12.16 -26.66
N GLN A 472 -42.18 10.99 -27.30
CA GLN A 472 -42.05 10.83 -28.75
C GLN A 472 -43.00 9.75 -29.28
N THR A 473 -43.57 9.98 -30.46
CA THR A 473 -44.45 9.01 -31.12
C THR A 473 -43.82 8.54 -32.42
N ASP A 474 -43.61 7.22 -32.56
CA ASP A 474 -43.11 6.59 -33.76
C ASP A 474 -43.87 5.29 -34.09
N ALA A 475 -44.52 5.28 -35.25
CA ALA A 475 -45.30 4.14 -35.73
C ALA A 475 -44.46 2.86 -35.94
N LEU A 476 -43.13 2.97 -36.04
CA LEU A 476 -42.21 1.84 -36.18
C LEU A 476 -42.25 0.91 -34.97
N ILE A 477 -42.65 1.38 -33.78
CA ILE A 477 -42.83 0.55 -32.58
C ILE A 477 -43.80 -0.63 -32.83
N ASN A 478 -44.77 -0.48 -33.75
CA ASN A 478 -45.68 -1.57 -34.14
C ASN A 478 -44.96 -2.79 -34.77
N ASN A 479 -43.69 -2.65 -35.13
CA ASN A 479 -42.88 -3.71 -35.72
C ASN A 479 -42.17 -4.61 -34.71
N LEU A 480 -42.19 -4.29 -33.42
CA LEU A 480 -41.68 -5.17 -32.37
C LEU A 480 -42.50 -6.47 -32.35
N ASN A 481 -41.82 -7.61 -32.15
CA ASN A 481 -42.46 -8.92 -32.08
C ASN A 481 -42.60 -9.45 -30.66
N GLU A 482 -43.55 -10.35 -30.45
CA GLU A 482 -43.88 -10.91 -29.14
C GLU A 482 -42.87 -11.97 -28.67
N ASP A 483 -42.03 -12.52 -29.56
CA ASP A 483 -41.10 -13.60 -29.24
C ASP A 483 -39.81 -13.12 -28.54
N GLY A 484 -39.63 -11.81 -28.37
CA GLY A 484 -38.42 -11.20 -27.83
C GLY A 484 -37.33 -11.07 -28.89
N GLN A 485 -37.13 -9.86 -29.39
CA GLN A 485 -36.11 -9.58 -30.40
C GLN A 485 -34.94 -8.77 -29.83
N LYS A 486 -33.79 -8.90 -30.50
CA LYS A 486 -32.60 -8.12 -30.18
C LYS A 486 -32.82 -6.65 -30.55
N ILE A 487 -32.66 -5.78 -29.57
CA ILE A 487 -32.71 -4.33 -29.70
C ILE A 487 -31.32 -3.75 -29.39
N THR A 488 -30.97 -2.67 -30.06
CA THR A 488 -29.67 -1.99 -29.90
C THR A 488 -29.90 -0.50 -29.76
N LEU A 489 -29.34 0.08 -28.71
CA LEU A 489 -29.27 1.51 -28.47
C LEU A 489 -27.89 2.00 -28.93
N GLU A 490 -27.89 3.00 -29.80
CA GLU A 490 -26.68 3.67 -30.29
C GLU A 490 -26.76 5.16 -29.93
N ASP A 491 -25.60 5.75 -29.61
CA ASP A 491 -25.49 7.19 -29.40
C ASP A 491 -25.63 7.98 -30.72
N ASP A 492 -25.50 9.31 -30.66
CA ASP A 492 -25.59 10.19 -31.83
C ASP A 492 -24.40 10.04 -32.81
N SER A 493 -23.32 9.41 -32.36
CA SER A 493 -22.10 9.13 -33.11
C SER A 493 -22.10 7.73 -33.74
N GLY A 494 -23.06 6.88 -33.36
CA GLY A 494 -23.21 5.50 -33.82
C GLY A 494 -22.44 4.47 -32.99
N ASN A 495 -21.96 4.83 -31.80
CA ASN A 495 -21.38 3.89 -30.86
C ASN A 495 -22.50 3.10 -30.17
N ILE A 496 -22.22 1.82 -29.88
CA ILE A 496 -23.18 0.93 -29.24
C ILE A 496 -23.17 1.20 -27.73
N VAL A 497 -24.33 1.54 -27.17
CA VAL A 497 -24.51 1.79 -25.73
C VAL A 497 -25.10 0.56 -25.03
N GLN A 498 -26.11 -0.06 -25.64
CA GLN A 498 -26.79 -1.20 -25.05
C GLN A 498 -27.26 -2.16 -26.12
N VAL A 499 -27.09 -3.47 -25.87
CA VAL A 499 -27.54 -4.53 -26.76
C VAL A 499 -28.26 -5.59 -25.96
N THR A 500 -29.58 -5.61 -26.04
CA THR A 500 -30.39 -6.49 -25.19
C THR A 500 -31.51 -7.18 -25.95
N THR A 501 -32.14 -8.17 -25.33
CA THR A 501 -33.33 -8.87 -25.84
C THR A 501 -34.37 -8.86 -24.75
N TYR A 502 -35.50 -8.18 -24.97
CA TYR A 502 -36.53 -7.96 -23.95
C TYR A 502 -37.31 -9.21 -23.54
N GLY A 503 -37.01 -10.38 -24.10
CA GLY A 503 -37.61 -11.66 -23.74
C GLY A 503 -39.03 -11.86 -24.31
N ASP A 504 -39.67 -12.95 -23.92
CA ASP A 504 -41.02 -13.33 -24.38
C ASP A 504 -42.06 -12.32 -23.89
N ALA A 505 -42.65 -11.57 -24.82
CA ALA A 505 -43.69 -10.56 -24.61
C ALA A 505 -45.07 -11.03 -25.12
N SER A 506 -45.35 -12.34 -25.10
CA SER A 506 -46.61 -12.93 -25.60
C SER A 506 -47.81 -12.84 -24.64
N ASN A 507 -47.64 -12.25 -23.46
CA ASN A 507 -48.72 -11.97 -22.51
C ASN A 507 -49.08 -10.46 -22.51
N LEU A 508 -50.21 -10.11 -21.88
CA LEU A 508 -50.65 -8.71 -21.74
C LEU A 508 -49.88 -8.01 -20.60
N GLN A 509 -48.56 -8.05 -20.67
CA GLN A 509 -47.62 -7.53 -19.69
C GLN A 509 -46.39 -6.98 -20.43
N SER A 510 -45.84 -5.90 -19.91
CA SER A 510 -44.58 -5.31 -20.36
C SER A 510 -43.40 -6.14 -19.88
N CYS A 511 -42.35 -6.19 -20.69
CA CYS A 511 -41.05 -6.65 -20.26
C CYS A 511 -40.33 -5.50 -19.54
N GLN A 512 -39.85 -5.73 -18.33
CA GLN A 512 -39.23 -4.71 -17.46
C GLN A 512 -37.89 -5.19 -16.93
N LEU A 513 -36.92 -4.27 -16.79
CA LEU A 513 -35.68 -4.48 -16.06
C LEU A 513 -35.83 -4.14 -14.58
N ASN A 514 -35.24 -4.98 -13.73
CA ASN A 514 -35.08 -4.67 -12.31
C ASN A 514 -33.84 -3.77 -12.10
N ASP A 515 -32.66 -4.28 -12.47
CA ASP A 515 -31.42 -3.50 -12.54
C ASP A 515 -31.18 -3.12 -14.01
N PRO A 516 -31.16 -1.83 -14.36
CA PRO A 516 -30.85 -1.33 -15.70
C PRO A 516 -29.42 -1.65 -16.19
N ARG A 517 -28.47 -1.99 -15.30
CA ARG A 517 -27.07 -2.28 -15.65
C ARG A 517 -26.89 -3.68 -16.25
N PRO A 518 -25.84 -3.90 -17.05
CA PRO A 518 -25.56 -5.23 -17.62
C PRO A 518 -25.16 -6.24 -16.52
N PRO A 519 -25.61 -7.51 -16.60
CA PRO A 519 -26.42 -8.10 -17.65
C PRO A 519 -27.92 -7.77 -17.50
N TRP A 520 -28.54 -7.38 -18.62
CA TRP A 520 -29.94 -6.96 -18.66
C TRP A 520 -30.91 -8.14 -18.52
N ILE A 521 -31.40 -8.38 -17.30
CA ILE A 521 -32.35 -9.47 -16.98
C ILE A 521 -33.79 -8.95 -17.05
N TRP A 522 -34.50 -9.31 -18.12
CA TRP A 522 -35.89 -8.93 -18.37
C TRP A 522 -36.91 -9.85 -17.70
N THR A 523 -37.97 -9.27 -17.15
CA THR A 523 -39.10 -10.03 -16.58
C THR A 523 -40.44 -9.36 -16.90
N ASN A 524 -41.52 -10.14 -17.02
CA ASN A 524 -42.83 -9.60 -17.39
C ASN A 524 -43.58 -9.10 -16.15
N SER A 525 -44.11 -7.89 -16.22
CA SER A 525 -44.89 -7.25 -15.16
C SER A 525 -46.02 -6.39 -15.71
N LEU A 526 -46.87 -5.83 -14.84
CA LEU A 526 -47.88 -4.88 -15.28
C LEU A 526 -47.19 -3.61 -15.81
N SER A 527 -47.67 -3.12 -16.96
CA SER A 527 -47.12 -1.95 -17.65
C SER A 527 -47.06 -0.70 -16.77
N THR A 528 -45.93 0.02 -16.85
CA THR A 528 -45.59 1.20 -16.03
C THR A 528 -45.06 2.38 -16.87
N PRO A 529 -45.77 2.83 -17.92
CA PRO A 529 -45.26 3.85 -18.82
C PRO A 529 -44.99 5.18 -18.10
N GLY A 530 -43.76 5.69 -18.25
CA GLY A 530 -43.28 6.96 -17.73
C GLY A 530 -43.05 6.99 -16.22
N VAL A 531 -43.03 5.83 -15.55
CA VAL A 531 -42.86 5.71 -14.11
C VAL A 531 -42.01 4.49 -13.75
N GLN A 532 -41.66 4.38 -12.47
CA GLN A 532 -40.84 3.28 -11.96
C GLN A 532 -41.46 1.90 -12.23
N ASN A 533 -40.62 0.98 -12.74
CA ASN A 533 -40.99 -0.41 -12.99
C ASN A 533 -41.55 -1.11 -11.76
N ASN A 534 -42.50 -2.01 -11.97
CA ASN A 534 -43.12 -2.81 -10.91
C ASN A 534 -42.17 -3.86 -10.31
N ASN A 535 -41.17 -4.30 -11.08
CA ASN A 535 -40.14 -5.23 -10.61
C ASN A 535 -38.89 -4.53 -10.06
N PHE A 536 -38.88 -3.19 -9.96
CA PHE A 536 -37.75 -2.43 -9.43
C PHE A 536 -37.59 -2.73 -7.93
N ASP A 537 -36.53 -3.45 -7.62
CA ASP A 537 -36.16 -3.86 -6.27
C ASP A 537 -34.63 -3.79 -6.11
N PRO A 538 -34.10 -2.64 -5.64
CA PRO A 538 -32.68 -2.47 -5.38
C PRO A 538 -32.17 -3.26 -4.17
N THR A 539 -33.05 -3.93 -3.43
CA THR A 539 -32.66 -4.72 -2.25
C THR A 539 -32.17 -6.13 -2.60
N VAL A 540 -32.33 -6.58 -3.85
CA VAL A 540 -31.95 -7.94 -4.30
C VAL A 540 -30.48 -8.27 -4.03
N GLY A 541 -29.57 -7.31 -4.22
CA GLY A 541 -28.14 -7.48 -3.94
C GLY A 541 -27.75 -7.29 -2.47
N ASN A 542 -28.69 -6.97 -1.58
CA ASN A 542 -28.48 -6.63 -0.17
C ASN A 542 -27.50 -5.46 0.12
N GLN A 543 -27.10 -4.70 -0.90
CA GLN A 543 -26.21 -3.55 -0.76
C GLN A 543 -26.96 -2.21 -0.81
N TRP A 544 -28.13 -2.17 -1.46
CA TRP A 544 -28.86 -0.94 -1.72
C TRP A 544 -30.29 -0.97 -1.20
N THR A 545 -30.86 0.22 -1.06
CA THR A 545 -32.24 0.43 -0.65
C THR A 545 -32.93 1.38 -1.63
N PRO A 546 -34.28 1.45 -1.63
CA PRO A 546 -35.00 2.44 -2.44
C PRO A 546 -34.61 3.90 -2.17
N ALA A 547 -33.96 4.19 -1.03
CA ALA A 547 -33.48 5.54 -0.71
C ALA A 547 -32.03 5.80 -1.13
N THR A 548 -31.26 4.77 -1.47
CA THR A 548 -29.80 4.86 -1.66
C THR A 548 -29.31 4.32 -3.01
N TRP A 549 -30.21 3.79 -3.85
CA TRP A 549 -29.85 3.08 -5.08
C TRP A 549 -29.15 3.96 -6.13
N THR A 550 -29.42 5.27 -6.15
CA THR A 550 -28.84 6.20 -7.14
C THR A 550 -27.32 6.20 -7.07
N SER A 551 -26.75 6.06 -5.86
CA SER A 551 -25.30 5.98 -5.66
C SER A 551 -24.67 4.70 -6.22
N SER A 552 -25.45 3.70 -6.60
CA SER A 552 -24.93 2.50 -7.28
C SER A 552 -24.54 2.76 -8.74
N PHE A 553 -25.03 3.86 -9.32
CA PHE A 553 -24.74 4.34 -10.68
C PHE A 553 -23.67 5.43 -10.68
N TYR A 554 -22.89 5.54 -9.60
CA TYR A 554 -21.78 6.47 -9.60
C TYR A 554 -20.73 6.01 -10.62
N ILE A 555 -20.46 6.88 -11.58
CA ILE A 555 -19.33 6.80 -12.49
C ILE A 555 -18.48 8.02 -12.12
N ALA A 556 -17.20 7.79 -11.87
CA ALA A 556 -16.30 8.90 -11.61
C ALA A 556 -16.01 9.58 -12.95
N ASP A 557 -16.13 10.90 -13.02
CA ASP A 557 -15.54 11.70 -14.10
C ASP A 557 -14.01 11.84 -13.88
N LYS A 558 -13.36 10.86 -13.24
CA LYS A 558 -11.94 10.90 -12.87
C LYS A 558 -11.17 10.00 -13.83
N ASN A 559 -10.14 10.53 -14.47
CA ASN A 559 -9.28 9.76 -15.39
C ASN A 559 -8.52 8.61 -14.67
N ARG A 560 -8.58 8.52 -13.33
CA ARG A 560 -7.79 7.61 -12.48
C ARG A 560 -8.56 7.17 -11.24
N PHE A 561 -8.17 6.04 -10.67
CA PHE A 561 -8.53 5.70 -9.30
C PHE A 561 -7.64 6.49 -8.31
N PRO A 562 -8.22 7.23 -7.35
CA PRO A 562 -7.46 7.85 -6.26
C PRO A 562 -6.93 6.82 -5.26
N ASN A 563 -7.68 5.75 -5.00
CA ASN A 563 -7.26 4.64 -4.13
C ASN A 563 -7.87 3.29 -4.53
N LYS A 564 -7.29 2.18 -4.04
CA LYS A 564 -7.76 0.81 -4.33
C LYS A 564 -9.22 0.59 -3.91
N GLY A 565 -9.68 1.26 -2.85
CA GLY A 565 -11.05 1.20 -2.35
C GLY A 565 -12.11 1.72 -3.33
N TYR A 566 -11.76 2.51 -4.35
CA TYR A 566 -12.73 2.91 -5.38
C TYR A 566 -13.26 1.73 -6.21
N LEU A 567 -12.57 0.58 -6.18
CA LEU A 567 -13.10 -0.67 -6.75
C LEU A 567 -14.49 -1.02 -6.21
N CYS A 568 -14.84 -0.59 -4.99
CA CYS A 568 -16.17 -0.81 -4.39
C CYS A 568 -17.35 -0.22 -5.19
N TYR A 569 -17.09 0.72 -6.09
CA TYR A 569 -18.08 1.28 -7.01
C TYR A 569 -18.36 0.41 -8.22
N ILE A 570 -17.45 -0.47 -8.57
CA ILE A 570 -17.53 -1.22 -9.81
C ILE A 570 -18.64 -2.26 -9.70
N HIS A 571 -19.60 -2.19 -10.62
CA HIS A 571 -20.68 -3.16 -10.72
C HIS A 571 -20.13 -4.55 -11.09
N THR A 572 -20.58 -5.61 -10.42
CA THR A 572 -20.03 -6.97 -10.64
C THR A 572 -20.69 -7.74 -11.76
N GLY A 573 -21.84 -7.27 -12.27
CA GLY A 573 -22.70 -8.03 -13.17
C GLY A 573 -23.74 -8.90 -12.46
N ALA A 574 -23.80 -8.87 -11.13
CA ALA A 574 -24.94 -9.39 -10.39
C ALA A 574 -25.93 -8.24 -10.11
N PRO A 575 -27.27 -8.47 -10.22
CA PRO A 575 -28.26 -7.42 -10.02
C PRO A 575 -28.10 -6.72 -8.67
N TRP A 576 -28.00 -5.39 -8.71
CA TRP A 576 -27.85 -4.52 -7.56
C TRP A 576 -26.62 -4.83 -6.70
N THR A 577 -25.55 -5.31 -7.32
CA THR A 577 -24.29 -5.64 -6.63
C THR A 577 -23.12 -4.90 -7.24
N ASN A 578 -22.39 -4.17 -6.40
CA ASN A 578 -21.08 -3.63 -6.71
C ASN A 578 -20.03 -4.39 -5.87
N PHE A 579 -18.76 -4.35 -6.27
CA PHE A 579 -17.68 -5.07 -5.60
C PHE A 579 -17.69 -4.75 -4.09
N ALA A 580 -17.63 -5.78 -3.26
CA ALA A 580 -17.52 -5.63 -1.83
C ALA A 580 -16.15 -6.17 -1.44
N VAL A 581 -15.35 -5.38 -0.72
CA VAL A 581 -14.10 -5.84 -0.15
C VAL A 581 -14.47 -6.79 0.99
N ASP A 582 -14.28 -8.09 0.75
CA ASP A 582 -14.62 -9.19 1.65
C ASP A 582 -13.43 -10.14 1.76
N ASN A 583 -13.64 -11.45 1.94
CA ASN A 583 -12.57 -12.45 1.90
C ASN A 583 -11.90 -12.60 0.51
N SER A 584 -12.11 -11.66 -0.41
CA SER A 584 -11.40 -11.57 -1.68
C SER A 584 -10.06 -10.88 -1.47
N GLU A 585 -9.05 -11.40 -2.15
CA GLU A 585 -7.66 -10.97 -2.04
C GLU A 585 -7.28 -10.01 -3.17
N VAL A 586 -8.26 -9.34 -3.78
CA VAL A 586 -8.07 -8.49 -4.96
C VAL A 586 -7.02 -7.40 -4.74
N PHE A 587 -6.96 -6.81 -3.54
CA PHE A 587 -5.98 -5.77 -3.21
C PHE A 587 -4.54 -6.28 -3.07
N GLU A 588 -4.34 -7.60 -3.03
CA GLU A 588 -3.01 -8.21 -3.09
C GLU A 588 -2.47 -8.32 -4.53
N TYR A 589 -3.34 -8.25 -5.55
CA TYR A 589 -2.96 -8.41 -6.96
C TYR A 589 -3.05 -7.13 -7.77
N ILE A 590 -3.60 -6.06 -7.19
CA ILE A 590 -3.82 -4.77 -7.86
C ILE A 590 -3.21 -3.65 -7.02
N THR A 591 -2.56 -2.72 -7.72
CA THR A 591 -2.17 -1.43 -7.20
C THR A 591 -2.72 -0.31 -8.08
N ILE A 592 -2.81 0.87 -7.48
CA ILE A 592 -3.15 2.11 -8.19
C ILE A 592 -2.07 3.19 -7.96
N ILE A 593 -1.18 2.93 -6.99
CA ILE A 593 0.00 3.75 -6.73
C ILE A 593 0.89 3.55 -7.95
N ASP A 594 0.95 4.61 -8.76
CA ASP A 594 1.91 4.73 -9.84
C ASP A 594 3.27 4.92 -9.18
N PRO A 595 4.14 3.90 -9.20
CA PRO A 595 5.38 4.05 -8.50
C PRO A 595 6.29 4.99 -9.34
N SER A 596 5.97 5.31 -10.61
CA SER A 596 6.62 6.35 -11.43
C SER A 596 6.66 7.77 -10.82
N MET A 597 5.93 8.00 -9.73
CA MET A 597 5.98 9.26 -8.96
C MET A 597 7.31 9.50 -8.24
N ASP A 598 8.23 8.54 -8.20
CA ASP A 598 9.56 8.68 -7.60
C ASP A 598 10.72 8.84 -8.62
N GLY A 599 10.43 8.77 -9.92
CA GLY A 599 11.39 8.92 -11.02
C GLY A 599 12.24 7.66 -11.28
N ILE A 600 11.65 6.48 -11.15
CA ILE A 600 12.28 5.15 -11.17
C ILE A 600 11.35 4.12 -11.85
N ASP A 601 11.87 3.26 -12.75
CA ASP A 601 11.11 2.18 -13.43
C ASP A 601 10.73 1.06 -12.46
N ASN A 602 9.48 1.08 -11.99
CA ASN A 602 8.98 0.18 -10.94
C ASN A 602 7.74 -0.63 -11.32
N ASP A 603 7.26 -0.53 -12.56
CA ASP A 603 6.24 -1.42 -13.12
C ASP A 603 6.85 -2.52 -14.03
N GLY A 604 8.15 -2.45 -14.29
CA GLY A 604 8.91 -3.49 -14.99
C GLY A 604 8.64 -3.52 -16.49
N ASP A 605 8.26 -2.38 -17.07
CA ASP A 605 8.05 -2.21 -18.51
C ASP A 605 9.37 -2.03 -19.31
N PHE A 606 10.52 -2.04 -18.63
CA PHE A 606 11.86 -1.83 -19.20
C PHE A 606 12.06 -0.42 -19.78
N GLY A 607 11.27 0.55 -19.33
CA GLY A 607 11.48 1.97 -19.54
C GLY A 607 11.70 2.66 -18.19
N THR A 608 12.81 3.39 -18.06
CA THR A 608 12.82 4.51 -17.12
C THR A 608 11.63 5.35 -17.52
N ASP A 609 10.79 5.75 -16.58
CA ASP A 609 9.97 6.95 -16.69
C ASP A 609 10.71 7.93 -17.60
N THR A 610 10.24 8.06 -18.83
CA THR A 610 11.13 8.34 -19.96
C THR A 610 11.42 9.83 -19.97
N TYR A 611 12.45 10.23 -19.24
CA TYR A 611 12.94 11.59 -19.28
C TYR A 611 13.70 11.81 -20.59
N ASP A 612 13.40 12.93 -21.24
CA ASP A 612 14.24 13.51 -22.27
C ASP A 612 15.60 13.89 -21.64
N THR A 613 16.48 12.91 -21.54
CA THR A 613 17.82 13.07 -20.94
C THR A 613 18.72 13.97 -21.78
N ASN A 614 18.29 14.29 -23.00
CA ASN A 614 19.07 15.02 -23.97
C ASN A 614 18.57 16.47 -24.19
N GLY A 615 17.39 16.81 -23.68
CA GLY A 615 16.77 18.13 -23.66
C GLY A 615 16.19 18.58 -25.00
N ASP A 616 15.82 17.67 -25.90
CA ASP A 616 15.25 17.98 -27.23
C ASP A 616 13.72 17.98 -27.31
N GLY A 617 13.04 17.59 -26.23
CA GLY A 617 11.59 17.62 -26.05
C GLY A 617 10.85 16.42 -26.63
N ASP A 618 11.55 15.40 -27.14
CA ASP A 618 10.97 14.17 -27.68
C ASP A 618 11.63 12.95 -27.03
N ILE A 619 10.84 11.97 -26.56
CA ILE A 619 11.37 10.70 -26.04
C ILE A 619 11.82 9.83 -27.22
N ASP A 620 13.12 9.61 -27.39
CA ASP A 620 13.69 8.87 -28.52
C ASP A 620 14.83 7.90 -28.16
N ALA A 621 15.41 7.27 -29.18
CA ALA A 621 16.47 6.27 -29.00
C ALA A 621 17.80 6.84 -28.46
N ASN A 622 17.90 8.16 -28.28
CA ASN A 622 19.04 8.84 -27.66
C ASN A 622 18.83 9.04 -26.15
N ASP A 623 17.65 8.72 -25.62
CA ASP A 623 17.38 8.70 -24.18
C ASP A 623 17.80 7.39 -23.54
N THR A 624 18.17 7.45 -22.26
CA THR A 624 18.67 6.28 -21.53
C THR A 624 17.53 5.29 -21.29
N CYS A 625 17.54 4.15 -21.99
CA CYS A 625 16.64 3.03 -21.73
C CYS A 625 16.87 2.37 -20.36
N ASP A 626 15.83 1.75 -19.77
CA ASP A 626 16.02 0.98 -18.54
C ASP A 626 16.98 -0.19 -18.74
N THR A 627 17.93 -0.30 -17.82
CA THR A 627 18.87 -1.42 -17.79
C THR A 627 18.73 -2.26 -16.53
N SER A 628 17.83 -1.94 -15.60
CA SER A 628 17.67 -2.54 -14.27
C SER A 628 18.95 -2.54 -13.41
N PHE A 629 19.88 -1.64 -13.73
CA PHE A 629 21.18 -1.46 -13.08
C PHE A 629 21.69 0.00 -13.14
N GLN A 630 20.80 1.00 -13.19
CA GLN A 630 21.23 2.40 -13.28
C GLN A 630 21.79 2.92 -11.96
N SER A 631 22.31 4.14 -12.01
CA SER A 631 22.86 4.80 -10.84
C SER A 631 21.79 5.20 -9.81
N GLY A 632 20.50 5.16 -10.18
CA GLY A 632 19.33 5.33 -9.31
C GLY A 632 18.94 4.06 -8.55
N ASP A 633 19.17 2.89 -9.16
CA ASP A 633 18.83 1.55 -8.63
C ASP A 633 19.83 1.06 -7.58
N PHE A 634 20.29 1.96 -6.71
CA PHE A 634 21.18 1.65 -5.60
C PHE A 634 20.63 0.47 -4.77
N ASP A 635 19.32 0.24 -4.81
CA ASP A 635 18.56 -0.76 -4.09
C ASP A 635 17.99 -1.95 -4.90
N GLY A 636 18.27 -2.06 -6.20
CA GLY A 636 17.76 -3.12 -7.08
C GLY A 636 16.39 -2.79 -7.70
N LYS A 637 15.80 -3.72 -8.49
CA LYS A 637 14.50 -3.53 -9.20
C LYS A 637 13.44 -3.02 -8.24
N GLU A 638 12.93 -1.83 -8.48
CA GLU A 638 12.15 -1.07 -7.50
C GLU A 638 10.68 -1.49 -7.48
N TYR A 639 10.22 -1.97 -6.33
CA TYR A 639 8.81 -2.25 -6.10
C TYR A 639 8.35 -1.61 -4.80
N ARG A 640 8.83 -0.42 -4.39
CA ARG A 640 8.69 0.04 -2.99
C ARG A 640 7.64 1.14 -2.82
N ILE A 641 6.84 1.03 -1.76
CA ILE A 641 5.92 2.09 -1.32
C ILE A 641 6.33 2.54 0.09
N PRO A 642 6.83 3.77 0.26
CA PRO A 642 7.25 4.25 1.57
C PRO A 642 6.06 4.63 2.45
N GLY A 643 6.18 4.42 3.76
CA GLY A 643 5.22 4.96 4.73
C GLY A 643 3.94 4.15 4.95
N LEU A 644 3.75 2.99 4.31
CA LEU A 644 2.60 2.14 4.61
C LEU A 644 2.63 1.69 6.07
N ILE A 645 1.44 1.59 6.68
CA ILE A 645 1.25 1.17 8.06
C ILE A 645 0.82 -0.29 8.11
N ASN A 646 1.61 -1.14 8.78
CA ASN A 646 1.21 -2.53 9.04
C ASN A 646 0.15 -2.58 10.16
N VAL A 647 -1.10 -2.90 9.80
CA VAL A 647 -2.23 -2.94 10.74
C VAL A 647 -2.13 -4.05 11.79
N ASN A 648 -1.32 -5.08 11.54
CA ASN A 648 -1.10 -6.18 12.48
C ASN A 648 -0.23 -5.75 13.68
N THR A 649 0.66 -4.77 13.49
CA THR A 649 1.68 -4.38 14.46
C THR A 649 1.55 -2.93 14.94
N ALA A 650 0.84 -2.08 14.19
CA ALA A 650 0.52 -0.72 14.60
C ALA A 650 -0.39 -0.68 15.84
N SER A 651 -0.17 0.33 16.68
CA SER A 651 -1.01 0.62 17.86
C SER A 651 -2.25 1.42 17.48
N SER A 652 -3.28 1.40 18.32
CA SER A 652 -4.48 2.23 18.14
C SER A 652 -4.16 3.72 17.96
N GLU A 653 -3.14 4.26 18.64
CA GLU A 653 -2.72 5.66 18.48
C GLU A 653 -2.18 5.95 17.08
N VAL A 654 -1.36 5.05 16.52
CA VAL A 654 -0.86 5.19 15.15
C VAL A 654 -2.01 5.05 14.16
N LEU A 655 -2.90 4.08 14.35
CA LEU A 655 -4.04 3.85 13.46
C LEU A 655 -5.01 5.03 13.40
N GLN A 656 -5.21 5.74 14.51
CA GLN A 656 -6.03 6.96 14.56
C GLN A 656 -5.43 8.17 13.83
N SER A 657 -4.20 8.08 13.30
CA SER A 657 -3.65 9.11 12.40
C SER A 657 -4.08 8.91 10.94
N LEU A 658 -4.69 7.76 10.62
CA LEU A 658 -5.21 7.49 9.29
C LEU A 658 -6.53 8.25 9.04
N PRO A 659 -6.76 8.73 7.81
CA PRO A 659 -8.01 9.42 7.47
C PRO A 659 -9.25 8.60 7.79
N ASN A 660 -10.25 9.25 8.42
CA ASN A 660 -11.54 8.65 8.81
C ASN A 660 -11.46 7.47 9.81
N ILE A 661 -10.35 7.33 10.55
CA ILE A 661 -10.20 6.33 11.61
C ILE A 661 -10.30 6.99 12.99
N ASP A 662 -11.45 6.79 13.64
CA ASP A 662 -11.63 7.23 15.03
C ASP A 662 -11.10 6.21 16.05
N SER A 663 -11.15 6.53 17.34
CA SER A 663 -10.72 5.61 18.39
C SER A 663 -11.51 4.29 18.41
N THR A 664 -12.77 4.29 17.97
CA THR A 664 -13.58 3.08 17.91
C THR A 664 -13.05 2.11 16.86
N ILE A 665 -12.74 2.63 15.67
CA ILE A 665 -12.19 1.84 14.57
C ILE A 665 -10.75 1.43 14.89
N GLY A 666 -9.92 2.36 15.36
CA GLY A 666 -8.52 2.08 15.75
C GLY A 666 -8.41 0.98 16.81
N ASP A 667 -9.23 1.03 17.87
CA ASP A 667 -9.26 -0.01 18.91
C ASP A 667 -9.79 -1.36 18.37
N ALA A 668 -10.73 -1.34 17.43
CA ALA A 668 -11.27 -2.55 16.83
C ALA A 668 -10.24 -3.25 15.93
N ILE A 669 -9.41 -2.48 15.22
CA ILE A 669 -8.25 -2.98 14.45
C ILE A 669 -7.16 -3.51 15.39
N ASP A 670 -6.84 -2.78 16.46
CA ASP A 670 -5.80 -3.19 17.41
C ASP A 670 -6.24 -4.31 18.37
N THR A 671 -7.46 -4.82 18.24
CA THR A 671 -7.98 -5.87 19.12
C THR A 671 -7.22 -7.19 18.90
N PRO A 672 -6.52 -7.74 19.93
CA PRO A 672 -5.72 -8.96 19.76
C PRO A 672 -6.51 -10.21 19.33
N GLY A 673 -7.83 -10.22 19.57
CA GLY A 673 -8.71 -11.31 19.14
C GLY A 673 -9.08 -11.30 17.65
N ASN A 674 -8.83 -10.19 16.96
CA ASN A 674 -9.09 -10.04 15.53
C ASN A 674 -7.82 -10.31 14.69
N LYS A 675 -6.64 -10.00 15.24
CA LYS A 675 -5.33 -10.26 14.63
C LYS A 675 -4.99 -11.77 14.60
N PRO A 676 -4.18 -12.24 13.63
CA PRO A 676 -3.67 -11.48 12.49
C PRO A 676 -4.72 -11.27 11.41
N TYR A 677 -4.52 -10.20 10.64
CA TYR A 677 -5.16 -9.95 9.35
C TYR A 677 -4.22 -10.46 8.26
N THR A 678 -4.70 -11.39 7.44
CA THR A 678 -3.90 -11.95 6.35
C THR A 678 -3.83 -11.02 5.14
N SER A 679 -4.84 -10.17 4.98
CA SER A 679 -4.95 -9.18 3.93
C SER A 679 -5.87 -8.03 4.33
N ILE A 680 -5.96 -7.00 3.47
CA ILE A 680 -6.93 -5.92 3.65
C ILE A 680 -8.37 -6.44 3.55
N GLY A 681 -8.63 -7.47 2.74
CA GLY A 681 -9.94 -8.11 2.66
C GLY A 681 -10.34 -8.77 3.98
N ASP A 682 -9.43 -9.55 4.57
CA ASP A 682 -9.62 -10.19 5.87
C ASP A 682 -9.76 -9.15 7.02
N LEU A 683 -9.04 -8.03 6.95
CA LEU A 683 -9.23 -6.89 7.85
C LEU A 683 -10.67 -6.38 7.83
N VAL A 684 -11.20 -6.08 6.65
CA VAL A 684 -12.58 -5.58 6.49
C VAL A 684 -13.61 -6.60 6.95
N ALA A 685 -13.37 -7.89 6.69
CA ALA A 685 -14.26 -8.96 7.11
C ALA A 685 -14.32 -9.13 8.65
N LYS A 686 -13.20 -8.93 9.34
CA LYS A 686 -13.08 -9.08 10.80
C LYS A 686 -13.41 -7.80 11.58
N VAL A 687 -13.28 -6.63 10.96
CA VAL A 687 -13.51 -5.32 11.59
C VAL A 687 -14.66 -4.59 10.87
N PRO A 688 -15.92 -4.95 11.19
CA PRO A 688 -17.09 -4.34 10.55
C PRO A 688 -17.21 -2.83 10.82
N GLU A 689 -16.55 -2.30 11.85
CA GLU A 689 -16.50 -0.87 12.16
C GLU A 689 -15.89 -0.04 11.02
N ILE A 690 -14.96 -0.62 10.23
CA ILE A 690 -14.35 0.03 9.06
C ILE A 690 -15.39 0.36 7.98
N THR A 691 -16.46 -0.43 7.89
CA THR A 691 -17.48 -0.28 6.83
C THR A 691 -18.78 0.36 7.31
N GLY A 692 -18.79 1.01 8.47
CA GLY A 692 -19.89 1.87 8.94
C GLY A 692 -21.28 1.20 9.07
N ALA A 693 -22.17 1.77 9.89
CA ALA A 693 -23.52 1.20 10.09
C ALA A 693 -24.64 1.95 9.34
N ILE A 694 -24.42 3.20 8.94
CA ILE A 694 -25.47 4.13 8.52
C ILE A 694 -25.03 4.85 7.24
N GLY A 695 -25.98 5.09 6.33
CA GLY A 695 -25.75 5.83 5.10
C GLY A 695 -25.86 4.96 3.84
N THR A 696 -25.46 5.55 2.72
CA THR A 696 -25.22 4.84 1.46
C THR A 696 -24.06 3.86 1.62
N LYS A 697 -23.88 2.92 0.67
CA LYS A 697 -22.67 2.08 0.63
C LYS A 697 -21.39 2.93 0.61
N TRP A 698 -21.46 4.09 -0.03
CA TRP A 698 -20.39 5.07 -0.05
C TRP A 698 -20.02 5.60 1.34
N ASP A 699 -21.00 6.06 2.11
CA ASP A 699 -20.75 6.57 3.47
C ASP A 699 -20.21 5.47 4.39
N LYS A 700 -20.62 4.23 4.13
CA LYS A 700 -20.20 3.05 4.86
C LYS A 700 -18.74 2.70 4.62
N GLU A 701 -18.31 2.66 3.37
CA GLU A 701 -16.95 2.24 2.98
C GLU A 701 -15.98 3.43 2.90
N GLU A 702 -16.34 4.60 3.42
CA GLU A 702 -15.52 5.81 3.39
C GLU A 702 -14.18 5.63 4.06
N ALA A 703 -14.16 5.08 5.28
CA ALA A 703 -12.93 4.80 6.00
C ALA A 703 -12.03 3.79 5.26
N LEU A 704 -12.62 2.74 4.67
CA LEU A 704 -11.85 1.77 3.88
C LEU A 704 -11.16 2.43 2.69
N ARG A 705 -11.89 3.24 1.92
CA ARG A 705 -11.32 3.92 0.75
C ARG A 705 -10.16 4.81 1.16
N SER A 706 -10.39 5.66 2.16
CA SER A 706 -9.42 6.65 2.60
C SER A 706 -8.17 6.07 3.25
N ILE A 707 -8.13 4.76 3.55
CA ILE A 707 -6.94 4.08 4.08
C ILE A 707 -6.34 3.02 3.16
N SER A 708 -7.04 2.62 2.09
CA SER A 708 -6.70 1.41 1.30
C SER A 708 -5.31 1.43 0.63
N ASN A 709 -4.73 2.62 0.42
CA ASN A 709 -3.36 2.79 -0.08
C ASN A 709 -2.34 3.13 1.01
N LEU A 710 -2.77 3.28 2.26
CA LEU A 710 -1.95 3.76 3.37
C LEU A 710 -1.59 2.64 4.34
N ILE A 711 -2.24 1.49 4.19
CA ILE A 711 -2.09 0.32 5.05
C ILE A 711 -1.55 -0.88 4.28
N THR A 712 -0.96 -1.80 5.04
CA THR A 712 -0.52 -3.11 4.61
C THR A 712 -0.73 -4.12 5.74
N THR A 713 -0.64 -5.41 5.43
CA THR A 713 -0.58 -6.50 6.42
C THR A 713 0.83 -7.04 6.61
N ARG A 714 1.80 -6.47 5.87
CA ARG A 714 3.19 -6.91 5.77
C ARG A 714 4.14 -5.78 6.18
N SER A 715 5.38 -6.12 6.49
CA SER A 715 6.46 -5.18 6.80
C SER A 715 7.70 -5.59 6.02
N ASN A 716 8.54 -4.66 5.56
CA ASN A 716 9.84 -5.04 5.01
C ASN A 716 11.01 -4.45 5.79
N VAL A 717 10.78 -3.56 6.75
CA VAL A 717 11.83 -2.95 7.55
C VAL A 717 11.70 -3.41 8.99
N PHE A 718 12.71 -4.10 9.50
CA PHE A 718 12.72 -4.62 10.87
C PHE A 718 13.87 -4.02 11.66
N THR A 719 13.65 -3.85 12.97
CA THR A 719 14.74 -3.62 13.92
C THR A 719 15.21 -4.95 14.48
N VAL A 720 16.50 -5.22 14.39
CA VAL A 720 17.15 -6.42 14.90
C VAL A 720 18.11 -6.05 16.03
N TYR A 721 17.83 -6.55 17.23
CA TYR A 721 18.74 -6.49 18.37
C TYR A 721 19.50 -7.79 18.48
N VAL A 722 20.82 -7.72 18.65
CA VAL A 722 21.66 -8.90 18.89
C VAL A 722 22.57 -8.64 20.07
N THR A 723 22.45 -9.47 21.11
CA THR A 723 23.40 -9.51 22.21
C THR A 723 24.25 -10.76 22.11
N ALA A 724 25.56 -10.59 22.03
CA ALA A 724 26.54 -11.67 22.08
C ALA A 724 27.30 -11.64 23.40
N GLN A 725 27.58 -12.83 23.95
CA GLN A 725 28.38 -12.97 25.16
C GLN A 725 29.39 -14.11 25.04
N VAL A 726 30.56 -13.91 25.64
CA VAL A 726 31.54 -14.94 25.92
C VAL A 726 31.57 -15.19 27.43
N THR A 727 31.24 -16.40 27.84
CA THR A 727 31.07 -16.77 29.24
C THR A 727 31.98 -17.93 29.64
N GLU A 728 32.25 -18.09 30.94
CA GLU A 728 32.85 -19.33 31.44
C GLU A 728 31.85 -20.48 31.28
N GLU A 729 32.36 -21.66 30.92
CA GLU A 729 31.62 -22.91 31.00
C GLU A 729 31.33 -23.19 32.47
N ASP A 730 30.12 -22.86 32.91
CA ASP A 730 29.61 -23.35 34.18
C ASP A 730 28.65 -24.51 33.99
N VAL A 731 29.02 -25.65 34.57
CA VAL A 731 28.21 -26.88 34.69
C VAL A 731 27.47 -26.93 36.03
N SER A 732 27.51 -25.86 36.83
CA SER A 732 26.82 -25.75 38.10
C SER A 732 25.40 -25.19 37.98
N ASP A 733 24.53 -25.56 38.93
CA ASP A 733 23.15 -25.10 39.04
C ASP A 733 22.99 -24.34 40.38
N PRO A 734 22.75 -23.01 40.37
CA PRO A 734 22.54 -22.16 39.20
C PRO A 734 23.88 -21.76 38.53
N PRO A 735 23.90 -21.54 37.20
CA PRO A 735 25.13 -21.24 36.46
C PRO A 735 25.72 -19.90 36.88
N ASN A 736 26.91 -19.93 37.50
CA ASN A 736 27.80 -18.80 37.75
C ASN A 736 28.41 -18.34 36.42
N THR A 737 27.62 -17.58 35.69
CA THR A 737 27.97 -17.15 34.33
C THR A 737 28.82 -15.89 34.39
N GLN A 738 30.12 -16.03 34.67
CA GLN A 738 31.01 -14.88 34.54
C GLN A 738 31.10 -14.48 33.05
N VAL A 739 30.62 -13.27 32.73
CA VAL A 739 30.72 -12.67 31.39
C VAL A 739 32.12 -12.07 31.22
N PHE A 740 32.87 -12.54 30.24
CA PHE A 740 34.21 -12.03 29.91
C PHE A 740 34.18 -10.91 28.86
N ALA A 741 33.25 -11.00 27.93
CA ALA A 741 33.00 -10.01 26.89
C ALA A 741 31.52 -10.04 26.51
N GLU A 742 30.97 -8.87 26.23
CA GLU A 742 29.62 -8.67 25.72
C GLU A 742 29.68 -7.65 24.58
N LYS A 743 28.86 -7.87 23.55
CA LYS A 743 28.67 -6.95 22.44
C LYS A 743 27.19 -6.91 22.10
N ARG A 744 26.66 -5.71 21.91
CA ARG A 744 25.25 -5.49 21.57
C ARG A 744 25.13 -4.71 20.27
N ILE A 745 24.34 -5.22 19.33
CA ILE A 745 24.03 -4.60 18.04
C ILE A 745 22.56 -4.20 18.05
N LEU A 746 22.28 -3.01 17.53
CA LEU A 746 20.98 -2.64 16.98
C LEU A 746 21.19 -2.45 15.48
N ALA A 747 20.41 -3.13 14.65
CA ALA A 747 20.45 -3.01 13.20
C ALA A 747 19.04 -2.75 12.64
N ILE A 748 18.95 -1.90 11.60
CA ILE A 748 17.76 -1.74 10.79
C ILE A 748 17.99 -2.55 9.52
N VAL A 749 17.13 -3.54 9.30
CA VAL A 749 17.23 -4.52 8.22
C VAL A 749 16.06 -4.31 7.27
N ASP A 750 16.36 -4.21 5.99
CA ASP A 750 15.41 -3.96 4.92
C ASP A 750 15.36 -5.17 3.98
N ARG A 751 14.22 -5.88 4.03
CA ARG A 751 13.91 -7.05 3.19
C ARG A 751 13.09 -6.70 1.94
N SER A 752 12.88 -5.42 1.64
CA SER A 752 12.23 -4.99 0.39
C SER A 752 13.12 -5.23 -0.83
N VAL A 753 14.42 -5.43 -0.60
CA VAL A 753 15.47 -5.61 -1.62
C VAL A 753 16.09 -7.01 -1.55
N ASP A 754 16.52 -7.55 -2.70
CA ASP A 754 17.28 -8.80 -2.79
C ASP A 754 18.68 -8.54 -3.36
N PRO A 755 19.77 -8.87 -2.63
CA PRO A 755 19.80 -9.44 -1.28
C PRO A 755 19.36 -8.44 -0.20
N ILE A 756 18.73 -8.95 0.86
CA ILE A 756 18.32 -8.19 2.07
C ILE A 756 19.49 -7.33 2.57
N LYS A 757 19.23 -6.06 2.87
CA LYS A 757 20.26 -5.09 3.26
C LYS A 757 20.14 -4.64 4.70
N VAL A 758 21.28 -4.49 5.37
CA VAL A 758 21.37 -3.77 6.65
C VAL A 758 21.57 -2.29 6.35
N ARG A 759 20.53 -1.48 6.58
CA ARG A 759 20.51 -0.04 6.28
C ARG A 759 21.29 0.78 7.30
N TYR A 760 21.21 0.36 8.55
CA TYR A 760 21.89 1.00 9.67
C TYR A 760 22.25 -0.04 10.70
N PHE A 761 23.39 0.15 11.37
CA PHE A 761 23.67 -0.56 12.60
C PHE A 761 24.53 0.27 13.54
N ARG A 762 24.36 0.05 14.83
CA ARG A 762 25.20 0.63 15.89
C ARG A 762 25.54 -0.40 16.94
N TRP A 763 26.70 -0.21 17.57
CA TRP A 763 27.03 -0.91 18.81
C TRP A 763 26.36 -0.19 19.98
N LEU A 764 25.53 -0.90 20.74
CA LEU A 764 24.96 -0.39 22.00
C LEU A 764 25.97 -0.51 23.15
N VAL A 765 26.86 -1.51 23.07
CA VAL A 765 27.95 -1.77 24.02
C VAL A 765 29.22 -2.10 23.23
N GLU A 766 30.30 -1.37 23.51
CA GLU A 766 31.63 -1.53 22.91
C GLU A 766 32.60 -2.40 23.72
#